data_AF-A0A1G3X579-F1
#
_entry.id   AF-A0A1G3X579-F1
#
_cell.length_a   1.000
_cell.length_b   1.000
_cell.length_c   1.000
_cell.angle_alpha   90.00
_cell.angle_beta   90.00
_cell.angle_gamma   90.00
#
_symmetry.space_group_name_H-M   'P 1'
#
loop_
_entity.id
_entity.type
_entity.pdbx_description
1 polymer ?
#
loop_
_entity_poly.entity_id
_entity_poly.type
_entity_poly.pdbx_seq_one_letter_code
_entity_poly.pdbx_strand_id
1 'polypeptide(L)'
;MKNYLSLIQSGNFKPVIGLKDLSRLAATEGIVLLKNEYHVLPLIDQTVSVFGRIQLNYYKSGTGSGGLVNVDHVTSIMDACLESPYIKVNDDLLDIYRSWELEHPFNAGSGFWASEPWSQEEMPLTKEIVLDAKKVSDVALIVIGRTAGEDRDNSETEGSYRLSKSEEDMIGSVTSVFDKVVVLLNTGNVMDMSFMDQYPIQSVLYLWHGGQEGGRAAVDVLTGLVSPSGKLPDTIPYHINDFPSTNTFGGHDESIYEEDIYVGYRYFSTFNEKAVRYPFGFGLSYSTFSYHVVHSETKPSFNFTVKVKNTGTFASKEVVQVYVSQPQGKLGKPKKVLVAFQKTGVLKPGEAEVLSIHFDAYDFASYDEVGLTGFKSSYVLEEGDYVISFSTDVNHAFHEIKHQEPKTRLIQKLEEVLRPVKAFKRIKPELKNGVYTVGYEDVPLRSVDLNEKIKQNQPIELKPKHRNITLEDVYQGKASLDELIAEMSLENLSEIVRGEGMSSPKVTPGTASAFGGTTNELKALGLPVLCCSDGPSGIRMDSGLQATSMPNGTLLASTMNTELVEALYYGVGLEMVGYNIDILLGPGMNIHRHPLCGRNFEYFSEDPLLTGYMGAAVVNGLQRAGVTGTIKHMALNNQEYRRFDSDSIASERAIREIYLKGFEIAVKKAHARAIMTSYNPINGIWAAGNYDLIARVIRHEWDFKGIVMTDWWAKMNDDQEPGERTNIKSMIKAQGDLYMVVVDAKSNSLNDNFMASIENGSLTKAEAQVAAKNIISFILNSSMYQKLQGNPLIPEPKMFPLPVLKKVFVNGIELESFDERVTHYHLDTYDHFNLTFELEPQASYHVKRNAHQTIVSLLYHQAENHYVFTNRKRFVNRETFDLNEISLDHPLSLLDTAWGRTPLDLKKPTWKSEKVLIKDDHVSMVKDGILSYTVEIKTFGKYIVELSIASDALELSQLPFSILCEDVVLSTLTTRGTGGKWFDIASQVILEPGIKRLSFKAHASGLNIKRIDLIKHQ
;
A
#
# COMPACT_ATOMS: atom_id res chain seq x y z
N MET A 1 -3.86 -7.54 19.69
CA MET A 1 -5.23 -7.81 19.17
C MET A 1 -6.30 -8.11 20.24
N LYS A 2 -6.17 -9.11 21.14
CA LYS A 2 -7.23 -9.45 22.13
C LYS A 2 -7.65 -8.30 23.06
N ASN A 3 -6.69 -7.60 23.67
CA ASN A 3 -6.93 -6.44 24.55
C ASN A 3 -7.46 -5.20 23.79
N TYR A 4 -7.55 -5.27 22.46
CA TYR A 4 -8.06 -4.17 21.63
C TYR A 4 -9.59 -4.19 21.53
N LEU A 5 -10.23 -5.37 21.55
CA LEU A 5 -11.69 -5.47 21.49
C LEU A 5 -12.37 -4.80 22.70
N SER A 6 -11.76 -4.91 23.88
CA SER A 6 -12.20 -4.19 25.09
C SER A 6 -11.97 -2.67 25.00
N LEU A 7 -10.97 -2.21 24.24
CA LEU A 7 -10.70 -0.79 24.00
C LEU A 7 -11.65 -0.16 23.00
N ILE A 8 -12.05 -0.89 21.95
CA ILE A 8 -13.08 -0.47 21.00
C ILE A 8 -14.38 -0.18 21.77
N GLN A 9 -14.71 -1.01 22.76
CA GLN A 9 -15.87 -0.81 23.63
C GLN A 9 -15.74 0.42 24.56
N SER A 10 -14.51 0.86 24.87
CA SER A 10 -14.24 2.03 25.71
C SER A 10 -13.96 3.33 24.94
N GLY A 11 -14.05 3.33 23.60
CA GLY A 11 -13.91 4.53 22.75
C GLY A 11 -12.50 5.14 22.69
N ASN A 12 -11.44 4.38 22.98
CA ASN A 12 -10.07 4.89 23.00
C ASN A 12 -9.31 4.43 21.74
N PHE A 13 -9.24 5.31 20.73
CA PHE A 13 -8.75 5.00 19.38
C PHE A 13 -7.21 5.09 19.29
N LYS A 14 -6.54 3.95 19.11
CA LYS A 14 -5.10 3.85 18.90
C LYS A 14 -4.78 2.78 17.85
N PRO A 15 -3.59 2.79 17.23
CA PRO A 15 -3.14 1.71 16.36
C PRO A 15 -3.22 0.34 17.04
N VAL A 16 -3.52 -0.71 16.26
CA VAL A 16 -3.70 -2.05 16.81
C VAL A 16 -2.37 -2.62 17.32
N ILE A 17 -2.34 -2.94 18.61
CA ILE A 17 -1.21 -3.62 19.24
C ILE A 17 -0.90 -4.96 18.56
N GLY A 18 0.38 -5.13 18.20
CA GLY A 18 0.93 -6.31 17.52
C GLY A 18 0.78 -6.28 16.00
N LEU A 19 0.06 -5.30 15.44
CA LEU A 19 -0.07 -5.17 13.97
C LEU A 19 1.26 -4.76 13.32
N LYS A 20 2.05 -3.92 14.00
CA LYS A 20 3.41 -3.57 13.58
C LYS A 20 4.34 -4.79 13.51
N ASP A 21 4.27 -5.67 14.50
CA ASP A 21 5.08 -6.91 14.51
C ASP A 21 4.67 -7.87 13.39
N LEU A 22 3.36 -7.98 13.11
CA LEU A 22 2.86 -8.77 11.99
C LEU A 22 3.23 -8.14 10.63
N SER A 23 3.22 -6.81 10.54
CA SER A 23 3.71 -6.04 9.38
C SER A 23 5.20 -6.29 9.13
N ARG A 24 6.03 -6.26 10.19
CA ARG A 24 7.45 -6.62 10.13
C ARG A 24 7.64 -8.06 9.64
N LEU A 25 6.86 -9.02 10.14
CA LEU A 25 6.92 -10.41 9.67
C LEU A 25 6.57 -10.52 8.18
N ALA A 26 5.50 -9.86 7.73
CA ALA A 26 5.14 -9.80 6.31
C ALA A 26 6.27 -9.20 5.46
N ALA A 27 6.90 -8.13 5.95
CA ALA A 27 8.07 -7.55 5.31
C ALA A 27 9.26 -8.53 5.23
N THR A 28 9.59 -9.25 6.31
CA THR A 28 10.67 -10.26 6.26
C THR A 28 10.41 -11.38 5.25
N GLU A 29 9.15 -11.83 5.12
CA GLU A 29 8.80 -12.89 4.19
C GLU A 29 8.71 -12.44 2.72
N GLY A 30 8.54 -11.14 2.47
CA GLY A 30 8.47 -10.58 1.12
C GLY A 30 9.82 -10.10 0.58
N ILE A 31 10.86 -9.99 1.41
CA ILE A 31 12.22 -9.69 0.97
C ILE A 31 12.72 -10.83 0.06
N VAL A 32 13.19 -10.47 -1.14
CA VAL A 32 13.66 -11.42 -2.14
C VAL A 32 15.19 -11.34 -2.26
N LEU A 33 15.88 -12.41 -1.86
CA LEU A 33 17.31 -12.56 -2.07
C LEU A 33 17.58 -13.05 -3.49
N LEU A 34 18.30 -12.26 -4.29
CA LEU A 34 18.57 -12.58 -5.70
C LEU A 34 19.94 -13.20 -5.92
N LYS A 35 20.92 -12.78 -5.12
CA LYS A 35 22.31 -13.23 -5.20
C LYS A 35 22.91 -13.24 -3.80
N ASN A 36 23.73 -14.25 -3.48
CA ASN A 36 24.53 -14.32 -2.25
C ASN A 36 25.77 -15.20 -2.45
N GLU A 37 26.81 -14.64 -3.06
CA GLU A 37 28.08 -15.31 -3.28
C GLU A 37 28.93 -15.34 -2.00
N TYR A 38 29.76 -16.37 -1.86
CA TYR A 38 30.69 -16.56 -0.74
C TYR A 38 30.05 -16.52 0.66
N HIS A 39 28.72 -16.68 0.73
CA HIS A 39 27.95 -16.54 1.97
C HIS A 39 28.24 -15.22 2.70
N VAL A 40 28.29 -14.09 1.96
CA VAL A 40 28.44 -12.75 2.56
C VAL A 40 27.30 -12.46 3.53
N LEU A 41 26.08 -12.93 3.23
CA LEU A 41 24.97 -12.96 4.18
C LEU A 41 24.75 -14.38 4.74
N PRO A 42 24.32 -14.51 6.01
CA PRO A 42 23.95 -13.44 6.95
C PRO A 42 25.13 -12.73 7.66
N LEU A 43 24.88 -11.52 8.14
CA LEU A 43 25.79 -10.66 8.91
C LEU A 43 25.68 -10.98 10.40
N ILE A 44 26.68 -11.68 10.93
CA ILE A 44 26.75 -12.01 12.37
C ILE A 44 28.04 -11.42 12.93
N ASP A 45 27.88 -10.51 13.90
CA ASP A 45 28.95 -9.79 14.60
C ASP A 45 29.92 -9.04 13.66
N GLN A 46 29.44 -8.66 12.47
CA GLN A 46 30.22 -7.93 11.48
C GLN A 46 30.13 -6.42 11.73
N THR A 47 31.25 -5.72 11.50
CA THR A 47 31.23 -4.26 11.35
C THR A 47 30.92 -3.91 9.91
N VAL A 48 29.88 -3.08 9.70
CA VAL A 48 29.37 -2.70 8.38
C VAL A 48 29.54 -1.20 8.14
N SER A 49 29.90 -0.84 6.91
CA SER A 49 29.75 0.52 6.40
C SER A 49 28.51 0.60 5.52
N VAL A 50 27.57 1.46 5.89
CA VAL A 50 26.32 1.64 5.14
C VAL A 50 26.44 2.90 4.27
N PHE A 51 26.32 2.71 2.97
CA PHE A 51 26.35 3.72 1.94
C PHE A 51 24.97 3.91 1.32
N GLY A 52 24.78 5.08 0.72
CA GLY A 52 23.52 5.53 0.15
C GLY A 52 22.70 6.32 1.16
N ARG A 53 22.34 7.57 0.84
CA ARG A 53 21.66 8.47 1.79
C ARG A 53 20.32 7.95 2.28
N ILE A 54 19.67 7.12 1.46
CA ILE A 54 18.32 6.62 1.74
C ILE A 54 18.31 5.64 2.93
N GLN A 55 19.49 5.21 3.41
CA GLN A 55 19.63 4.47 4.66
C GLN A 55 18.98 5.18 5.86
N LEU A 56 18.93 6.52 5.84
CA LEU A 56 18.35 7.37 6.89
C LEU A 56 16.87 7.69 6.66
N ASN A 57 16.43 7.73 5.39
CA ASN A 57 15.07 8.13 5.00
C ASN A 57 14.40 7.01 4.20
N TYR A 58 14.15 5.89 4.88
CA TYR A 58 13.58 4.69 4.27
C TYR A 58 12.25 4.97 3.58
N TYR A 59 12.13 4.55 2.31
CA TYR A 59 10.86 4.56 1.61
C TYR A 59 9.96 3.45 2.16
N LYS A 60 9.03 3.84 3.05
CA LYS A 60 8.02 2.95 3.63
C LYS A 60 6.92 2.53 2.66
N SER A 61 6.69 3.33 1.61
CA SER A 61 5.58 3.21 0.65
C SER A 61 5.88 3.97 -0.65
N GLY A 62 5.02 3.77 -1.66
CA GLY A 62 4.89 4.72 -2.76
C GLY A 62 4.31 6.07 -2.31
N THR A 63 4.12 6.96 -3.28
CA THR A 63 3.47 8.27 -3.15
C THR A 63 2.00 8.18 -3.58
N GLY A 64 1.18 9.17 -3.20
CA GLY A 64 -0.25 9.19 -3.52
C GLY A 64 -1.12 8.47 -2.48
N SER A 65 -2.37 8.16 -2.84
CA SER A 65 -3.41 7.68 -1.91
C SER A 65 -2.98 6.43 -1.13
N GLY A 66 -2.29 5.50 -1.79
CA GLY A 66 -1.75 4.28 -1.20
C GLY A 66 -0.49 4.45 -0.35
N GLY A 67 -0.01 5.68 -0.06
CA GLY A 67 1.21 5.94 0.71
C GLY A 67 1.12 6.98 1.83
N LEU A 68 -0.04 7.63 1.97
CA LEU A 68 -0.26 8.76 2.90
C LEU A 68 -0.77 8.31 4.29
N VAL A 69 -0.33 7.15 4.76
CA VAL A 69 -0.61 6.69 6.13
C VAL A 69 0.24 7.48 7.12
N ASN A 70 -0.42 8.21 8.03
CA ASN A 70 0.27 8.90 9.12
C ASN A 70 0.69 7.88 10.18
N VAL A 71 1.97 7.91 10.55
CA VAL A 71 2.55 7.01 11.55
C VAL A 71 3.22 7.82 12.66
N ASP A 72 3.45 7.17 13.79
CA ASP A 72 4.23 7.72 14.90
C ASP A 72 5.73 7.77 14.59
N HIS A 73 6.26 6.74 13.92
CA HIS A 73 7.64 6.70 13.46
C HIS A 73 7.77 5.72 12.28
N VAL A 74 8.84 5.87 11.51
CA VAL A 74 9.31 4.91 10.51
C VAL A 74 10.71 4.49 10.94
N THR A 75 10.95 3.20 11.10
CA THR A 75 12.29 2.70 11.41
C THR A 75 13.08 2.56 10.12
N SER A 76 14.11 3.38 9.95
CA SER A 76 15.02 3.30 8.81
C SER A 76 15.92 2.05 8.88
N ILE A 77 16.63 1.75 7.79
CA ILE A 77 17.61 0.65 7.77
C ILE A 77 18.75 0.97 8.76
N MET A 78 19.20 2.22 8.80
CA MET A 78 20.25 2.63 9.74
C MET A 78 19.78 2.55 11.20
N ASP A 79 18.56 3.00 11.51
CA ASP A 79 18.00 2.85 12.87
C ASP A 79 17.97 1.38 13.29
N ALA A 80 17.51 0.49 12.41
CA ALA A 80 17.47 -0.94 12.69
C ALA A 80 18.88 -1.56 12.84
N CYS A 81 19.87 -1.09 12.08
CA CYS A 81 21.25 -1.52 12.24
C CYS A 81 21.82 -1.11 13.60
N LEU A 82 21.54 0.12 14.05
CA LEU A 82 21.96 0.63 15.37
C LEU A 82 21.24 -0.07 16.53
N GLU A 83 19.97 -0.46 16.33
CA GLU A 83 19.19 -1.22 17.31
C GLU A 83 19.62 -2.70 17.40
N SER A 84 20.23 -3.23 16.34
CA SER A 84 20.58 -4.64 16.24
C SER A 84 21.84 -4.97 17.06
N PRO A 85 21.77 -6.00 17.94
CA PRO A 85 22.95 -6.43 18.68
C PRO A 85 23.92 -7.28 17.84
N TYR A 86 23.58 -7.59 16.58
CA TYR A 86 24.35 -8.48 15.70
C TYR A 86 25.15 -7.73 14.64
N ILE A 87 24.94 -6.43 14.50
CA ILE A 87 25.63 -5.55 13.55
C ILE A 87 26.35 -4.46 14.34
N LYS A 88 27.58 -4.16 13.96
CA LYS A 88 28.30 -2.97 14.41
C LYS A 88 28.32 -1.98 13.24
N VAL A 89 27.88 -0.75 13.46
CA VAL A 89 27.88 0.29 12.43
C VAL A 89 29.21 1.05 12.47
N ASN A 90 29.72 1.44 11.30
CA ASN A 90 30.77 2.44 11.19
C ASN A 90 30.19 3.84 11.49
N ASP A 91 30.37 4.30 12.73
CA ASP A 91 29.86 5.59 13.21
C ASP A 91 30.46 6.80 12.45
N ASP A 92 31.74 6.74 12.05
CA ASP A 92 32.40 7.83 11.33
C ASP A 92 31.71 8.09 9.97
N LEU A 93 31.39 7.02 9.24
CA LEU A 93 30.67 7.13 7.96
C LEU A 93 29.23 7.63 8.17
N LEU A 94 28.55 7.17 9.23
CA LEU A 94 27.22 7.63 9.58
C LEU A 94 27.21 9.14 9.87
N ASP A 95 28.19 9.64 10.62
CA ASP A 95 28.31 11.06 10.95
C ASP A 95 28.57 11.92 9.70
N ILE A 96 29.31 11.40 8.71
CA ILE A 96 29.48 12.05 7.41
C ILE A 96 28.13 12.20 6.68
N TYR A 97 27.35 11.12 6.56
CA TYR A 97 26.03 11.16 5.91
C TYR A 97 25.05 12.09 6.64
N ARG A 98 25.02 12.06 7.97
CA ARG A 98 24.18 12.96 8.79
C ARG A 98 24.56 14.42 8.59
N SER A 99 25.87 14.72 8.54
CA SER A 99 26.36 16.08 8.32
C SER A 99 25.98 16.58 6.92
N TRP A 100 26.14 15.72 5.90
CA TRP A 100 25.76 16.05 4.53
C TRP A 100 24.25 16.29 4.38
N GLU A 101 23.42 15.49 5.06
CA GLU A 101 21.96 15.63 5.01
C GLU A 101 21.44 16.95 5.62
N LEU A 102 22.17 17.57 6.55
CA LEU A 102 21.82 18.90 7.07
C LEU A 102 21.90 19.98 5.98
N GLU A 103 22.83 19.82 5.03
CA GLU A 103 23.00 20.73 3.88
C GLU A 103 22.16 20.31 2.67
N HIS A 104 21.84 19.01 2.58
CA HIS A 104 21.07 18.38 1.50
C HIS A 104 19.83 17.63 2.03
N PRO A 105 18.85 18.34 2.61
CA PRO A 105 17.70 17.71 3.25
C PRO A 105 16.88 16.88 2.26
N PHE A 106 16.14 15.90 2.79
CA PHE A 106 15.21 15.11 1.98
C PHE A 106 14.24 16.02 1.22
N ASN A 107 14.14 15.81 -0.09
CA ASN A 107 13.22 16.56 -0.94
C ASN A 107 11.83 15.90 -0.91
N ALA A 108 10.93 16.44 -0.08
CA ALA A 108 9.53 16.02 0.01
C ALA A 108 8.63 16.58 -1.11
N GLY A 109 9.22 17.22 -2.13
CA GLY A 109 8.49 17.93 -3.17
C GLY A 109 7.96 19.29 -2.70
N SER A 110 6.99 19.83 -3.44
CA SER A 110 6.40 21.15 -3.17
C SER A 110 5.18 21.09 -2.25
N GLY A 111 4.80 19.89 -1.79
CA GLY A 111 3.54 19.64 -1.07
C GLY A 111 2.32 19.53 -1.99
N PHE A 112 2.46 19.82 -3.29
CA PHE A 112 1.43 19.51 -4.28
C PHE A 112 1.40 18.01 -4.62
N TRP A 113 0.25 17.53 -5.08
CA TRP A 113 0.07 16.15 -5.51
C TRP A 113 1.12 15.71 -6.53
N ALA A 114 1.67 14.51 -6.34
CA ALA A 114 2.70 13.92 -7.20
C ALA A 114 3.90 14.86 -7.47
N SER A 115 4.32 15.67 -6.48
CA SER A 115 5.48 16.57 -6.62
C SER A 115 6.77 16.03 -6.01
N GLU A 116 6.70 15.02 -5.14
CA GLU A 116 7.87 14.34 -4.59
C GLU A 116 8.67 13.68 -5.72
N PRO A 117 10.01 13.86 -5.77
CA PRO A 117 10.85 13.15 -6.71
C PRO A 117 10.94 11.67 -6.34
N TRP A 118 11.08 10.82 -7.34
CA TRP A 118 11.05 9.36 -7.17
C TRP A 118 12.39 8.74 -6.80
N SER A 119 13.43 9.56 -6.72
CA SER A 119 14.70 9.29 -6.06
C SER A 119 15.21 10.58 -5.42
N GLN A 120 16.18 10.46 -4.54
CA GLN A 120 16.83 11.60 -3.88
C GLN A 120 18.22 11.83 -4.47
N GLU A 121 18.72 13.06 -4.36
CA GLU A 121 20.12 13.36 -4.67
C GLU A 121 21.03 12.53 -3.76
N GLU A 122 21.88 11.68 -4.34
CA GLU A 122 22.84 10.87 -3.58
C GLU A 122 24.12 11.65 -3.22
N MET A 123 24.70 11.36 -2.06
CA MET A 123 25.94 11.98 -1.57
C MET A 123 27.15 11.53 -2.41
N PRO A 124 27.89 12.46 -3.04
CA PRO A 124 29.14 12.11 -3.73
C PRO A 124 30.17 11.54 -2.74
N LEU A 125 30.81 10.42 -3.10
CA LEU A 125 31.85 9.80 -2.29
C LEU A 125 33.24 10.16 -2.80
N THR A 126 34.12 10.60 -1.91
CA THR A 126 35.54 10.71 -2.21
C THR A 126 36.24 9.37 -1.99
N LYS A 127 37.39 9.18 -2.65
CA LYS A 127 38.20 7.97 -2.48
C LYS A 127 38.64 7.80 -1.01
N GLU A 128 38.95 8.90 -0.34
CA GLU A 128 39.35 8.93 1.06
C GLU A 128 38.26 8.40 1.97
N ILE A 129 37.00 8.85 1.79
CA ILE A 129 35.86 8.38 2.59
C ILE A 129 35.71 6.85 2.48
N VAL A 130 35.78 6.31 1.26
CA VAL A 130 35.60 4.87 1.02
C VAL A 130 36.78 4.07 1.59
N LEU A 131 38.02 4.56 1.44
CA LEU A 131 39.21 3.92 2.02
C LEU A 131 39.19 3.94 3.55
N ASP A 132 38.75 5.03 4.16
CA ASP A 132 38.62 5.14 5.61
C ASP A 132 37.52 4.22 6.14
N ALA A 133 36.39 4.13 5.44
CA ALA A 133 35.34 3.17 5.73
C ALA A 133 35.84 1.71 5.71
N LYS A 134 36.69 1.35 4.74
CA LYS A 134 37.26 -0.01 4.62
C LYS A 134 38.25 -0.36 5.74
N LYS A 135 38.90 0.63 6.37
CA LYS A 135 39.83 0.36 7.49
C LYS A 135 39.11 -0.18 8.72
N VAL A 136 37.82 0.11 8.88
CA VAL A 136 37.04 -0.21 10.08
C VAL A 136 35.93 -1.24 9.84
N SER A 137 35.57 -1.51 8.58
CA SER A 137 34.50 -2.43 8.22
C SER A 137 34.90 -3.36 7.07
N ASP A 138 34.43 -4.62 7.13
CA ASP A 138 34.74 -5.61 6.11
C ASP A 138 33.64 -5.75 5.06
N VAL A 139 32.42 -5.34 5.39
CA VAL A 139 31.23 -5.43 4.54
C VAL A 139 30.70 -4.03 4.26
N ALA A 140 30.46 -3.73 2.98
CA ALA A 140 29.73 -2.54 2.57
C ALA A 140 28.28 -2.90 2.27
N LEU A 141 27.34 -2.18 2.88
CA LEU A 141 25.93 -2.18 2.51
C LEU A 141 25.67 -0.96 1.65
N ILE A 142 25.10 -1.11 0.45
CA ILE A 142 24.70 0.00 -0.41
C ILE A 142 23.18 0.00 -0.49
N VAL A 143 22.53 1.09 -0.09
CA VAL A 143 21.07 1.22 -0.17
C VAL A 143 20.69 2.08 -1.37
N ILE A 144 19.93 1.52 -2.30
CA ILE A 144 19.36 2.23 -3.45
C ILE A 144 17.86 2.42 -3.22
N GLY A 145 17.41 3.67 -3.36
CA GLY A 145 16.04 4.08 -3.03
C GLY A 145 15.26 4.50 -4.27
N ARG A 146 14.06 3.94 -4.45
CA ARG A 146 13.08 4.45 -5.42
C ARG A 146 11.69 4.48 -4.80
N THR A 147 10.95 5.55 -5.04
CA THR A 147 9.50 5.58 -4.86
C THR A 147 8.80 5.75 -6.20
N ALA A 148 7.50 5.54 -6.23
CA ALA A 148 6.66 5.70 -7.42
C ALA A 148 5.25 6.09 -6.96
N GLY A 149 4.32 6.37 -7.85
CA GLY A 149 2.96 6.70 -7.44
C GLY A 149 2.04 7.08 -8.58
N GLU A 150 0.92 7.67 -8.19
CA GLU A 150 -0.17 8.00 -9.09
C GLU A 150 0.14 9.14 -10.07
N ASP A 151 -0.58 9.15 -11.20
CA ASP A 151 -0.60 10.20 -12.24
C ASP A 151 0.71 10.39 -13.02
N ARG A 152 1.74 9.60 -12.72
CA ARG A 152 3.00 9.55 -13.45
C ARG A 152 3.40 8.10 -13.66
N ASP A 153 4.10 7.81 -14.74
CA ASP A 153 4.79 6.53 -14.93
C ASP A 153 6.28 6.72 -14.72
N ASN A 154 6.99 5.61 -14.41
CA ASN A 154 8.44 5.61 -14.41
C ASN A 154 8.95 5.83 -15.83
N SER A 155 10.15 6.36 -15.93
CA SER A 155 10.83 6.57 -17.20
C SER A 155 12.08 5.71 -17.27
N GLU A 156 12.45 5.29 -18.48
CA GLU A 156 13.71 4.61 -18.76
C GLU A 156 14.90 5.60 -18.71
N THR A 157 15.03 6.34 -17.61
CA THR A 157 16.04 7.38 -17.40
C THR A 157 16.74 7.20 -16.07
N GLU A 158 17.90 7.87 -15.95
CA GLU A 158 18.65 7.98 -14.70
C GLU A 158 17.76 8.51 -13.56
N GLY A 159 17.89 7.93 -12.38
CA GLY A 159 17.12 8.32 -11.18
C GLY A 159 15.65 7.85 -11.16
N SER A 160 15.20 7.11 -12.17
CA SER A 160 13.90 6.41 -12.20
C SER A 160 14.14 4.91 -12.38
N TYR A 161 13.88 4.34 -13.56
CA TYR A 161 14.16 2.92 -13.82
C TYR A 161 15.66 2.60 -13.78
N ARG A 162 16.53 3.52 -14.21
CA ARG A 162 17.99 3.35 -14.17
C ARG A 162 18.59 4.00 -12.92
N LEU A 163 19.79 3.56 -12.55
CA LEU A 163 20.61 4.28 -11.56
C LEU A 163 20.90 5.71 -12.03
N SER A 164 20.99 6.63 -11.09
CA SER A 164 21.53 7.96 -11.36
C SER A 164 23.05 7.89 -11.52
N LYS A 165 23.64 8.91 -12.16
CA LYS A 165 25.10 8.97 -12.28
C LYS A 165 25.82 8.94 -10.92
N SER A 166 25.28 9.60 -9.90
CA SER A 166 25.90 9.60 -8.56
C SER A 166 25.77 8.26 -7.83
N GLU A 167 24.69 7.51 -8.05
CA GLU A 167 24.55 6.15 -7.54
C GLU A 167 25.51 5.18 -8.21
N GLU A 168 25.66 5.28 -9.54
CA GLU A 168 26.63 4.50 -10.32
C GLU A 168 28.07 4.78 -9.83
N ASP A 169 28.41 6.06 -9.62
CA ASP A 169 29.72 6.49 -9.10
C ASP A 169 29.95 6.00 -7.66
N MET A 170 28.92 5.98 -6.82
CA MET A 170 28.97 5.39 -5.48
C MET A 170 29.27 3.88 -5.56
N ILE A 171 28.52 3.12 -6.36
CA ILE A 171 28.71 1.67 -6.50
C ILE A 171 30.12 1.38 -7.02
N GLY A 172 30.57 2.08 -8.05
CA GLY A 172 31.92 1.94 -8.58
C GLY A 172 33.01 2.25 -7.56
N SER A 173 32.84 3.33 -6.78
CA SER A 173 33.80 3.71 -5.74
C SER A 173 33.89 2.66 -4.63
N VAL A 174 32.73 2.21 -4.10
CA VAL A 174 32.67 1.21 -3.03
C VAL A 174 33.23 -0.14 -3.49
N THR A 175 32.82 -0.62 -4.67
CA THR A 175 33.25 -1.93 -5.20
C THR A 175 34.72 -1.95 -5.64
N SER A 176 35.35 -0.79 -5.83
CA SER A 176 36.80 -0.71 -6.08
C SER A 176 37.66 -0.94 -4.82
N VAL A 177 37.05 -0.93 -3.63
CA VAL A 177 37.73 -1.00 -2.33
C VAL A 177 37.24 -2.17 -1.47
N PHE A 178 35.94 -2.46 -1.49
CA PHE A 178 35.33 -3.53 -0.70
C PHE A 178 35.14 -4.81 -1.53
N ASP A 179 35.62 -5.93 -0.99
CA ASP A 179 35.43 -7.27 -1.60
C ASP A 179 34.09 -7.93 -1.21
N LYS A 180 33.38 -7.37 -0.21
CA LYS A 180 32.09 -7.86 0.28
C LYS A 180 31.07 -6.72 0.21
N VAL A 181 30.37 -6.65 -0.92
CA VAL A 181 29.35 -5.63 -1.17
C VAL A 181 27.97 -6.28 -1.24
N VAL A 182 27.05 -5.74 -0.44
CA VAL A 182 25.63 -6.10 -0.41
C VAL A 182 24.82 -4.91 -0.88
N VAL A 183 24.02 -5.07 -1.94
CA VAL A 183 23.10 -4.03 -2.43
C VAL A 183 21.68 -4.31 -1.93
N LEU A 184 21.06 -3.29 -1.35
CA LEU A 184 19.70 -3.31 -0.81
C LEU A 184 18.82 -2.40 -1.66
N LEU A 185 17.86 -2.97 -2.38
CA LEU A 185 16.93 -2.24 -3.24
C LEU A 185 15.65 -1.91 -2.44
N ASN A 186 15.59 -0.70 -1.90
CA ASN A 186 14.40 -0.14 -1.27
C ASN A 186 13.56 0.57 -2.33
N THR A 187 12.92 -0.22 -3.19
CA THR A 187 12.20 0.24 -4.38
C THR A 187 10.76 -0.26 -4.41
N GLY A 188 9.81 0.58 -4.83
CA GLY A 188 8.41 0.15 -4.93
C GLY A 188 8.18 -0.86 -6.06
N ASN A 189 8.92 -0.70 -7.15
CA ASN A 189 8.81 -1.45 -8.39
C ASN A 189 10.15 -2.13 -8.73
N VAL A 190 10.14 -3.00 -9.75
CA VAL A 190 11.37 -3.47 -10.42
C VAL A 190 12.08 -2.28 -11.07
N MET A 191 13.41 -2.34 -11.09
CA MET A 191 14.29 -1.35 -11.72
C MET A 191 15.35 -2.06 -12.57
N ASP A 192 16.11 -1.30 -13.35
CA ASP A 192 17.25 -1.83 -14.10
C ASP A 192 18.27 -2.49 -13.16
N MET A 193 18.74 -3.66 -13.56
CA MET A 193 19.74 -4.44 -12.83
C MET A 193 21.04 -4.63 -13.61
N SER A 194 21.24 -3.89 -14.72
CA SER A 194 22.44 -4.02 -15.57
C SER A 194 23.76 -3.71 -14.86
N PHE A 195 23.72 -2.90 -13.78
CA PHE A 195 24.89 -2.62 -12.92
C PHE A 195 25.53 -3.88 -12.32
N MET A 196 24.76 -4.97 -12.18
CA MET A 196 25.26 -6.25 -11.71
C MET A 196 26.28 -6.91 -12.64
N ASP A 197 26.28 -6.56 -13.92
CA ASP A 197 27.25 -7.06 -14.89
C ASP A 197 28.51 -6.19 -14.93
N GLN A 198 28.42 -4.97 -14.40
CA GLN A 198 29.48 -3.97 -14.44
C GLN A 198 30.34 -3.98 -13.17
N TYR A 199 29.75 -4.29 -12.02
CA TYR A 199 30.41 -4.21 -10.73
C TYR A 199 30.43 -5.54 -9.97
N PRO A 200 31.52 -5.87 -9.24
CA PRO A 200 31.66 -7.13 -8.52
C PRO A 200 30.85 -7.12 -7.21
N ILE A 201 29.52 -7.23 -7.31
CA ILE A 201 28.60 -7.24 -6.16
C ILE A 201 28.32 -8.68 -5.73
N GLN A 202 28.53 -9.00 -4.45
CA GLN A 202 28.39 -10.36 -3.92
C GLN A 202 26.95 -10.71 -3.54
N SER A 203 26.16 -9.75 -3.06
CA SER A 203 24.79 -10.00 -2.63
C SER A 203 23.81 -8.89 -3.03
N VAL A 204 22.59 -9.26 -3.39
CA VAL A 204 21.51 -8.31 -3.75
C VAL A 204 20.18 -8.77 -3.22
N LEU A 205 19.43 -7.84 -2.62
CA LEU A 205 18.09 -8.07 -2.09
C LEU A 205 17.13 -7.00 -2.59
N TYR A 206 15.95 -7.41 -3.05
CA TYR A 206 14.78 -6.53 -3.07
C TYR A 206 14.20 -6.47 -1.67
N LEU A 207 14.28 -5.28 -1.07
CA LEU A 207 13.60 -4.97 0.20
C LEU A 207 12.17 -4.50 -0.02
N TRP A 208 11.87 -4.04 -1.23
CA TRP A 208 10.64 -3.35 -1.58
C TRP A 208 10.37 -2.14 -0.65
N HIS A 209 9.08 -1.86 -0.40
CA HIS A 209 8.61 -0.96 0.64
C HIS A 209 7.88 -1.77 1.73
N GLY A 210 8.48 -1.88 2.91
CA GLY A 210 8.07 -2.75 4.02
C GLY A 210 7.20 -2.07 5.08
N GLY A 211 6.59 -0.92 4.77
CA GLY A 211 5.84 -0.14 5.75
C GLY A 211 6.74 0.44 6.83
N GLN A 212 6.16 0.84 7.96
CA GLN A 212 6.90 1.57 9.00
C GLN A 212 7.97 0.74 9.73
N GLU A 213 7.89 -0.59 9.66
CA GLU A 213 8.86 -1.52 10.27
C GLU A 213 9.83 -2.13 9.24
N GLY A 214 9.83 -1.64 8.01
CA GLY A 214 10.61 -2.22 6.90
C GLY A 214 12.12 -2.25 7.15
N GLY A 215 12.67 -1.25 7.85
CA GLY A 215 14.08 -1.25 8.25
C GLY A 215 14.43 -2.42 9.18
N ARG A 216 13.57 -2.71 10.18
CA ARG A 216 13.78 -3.84 11.10
C ARG A 216 13.65 -5.18 10.37
N ALA A 217 12.69 -5.30 9.47
CA ALA A 217 12.54 -6.49 8.64
C ALA A 217 13.78 -6.73 7.75
N ALA A 218 14.35 -5.67 7.17
CA ALA A 218 15.58 -5.77 6.41
C ALA A 218 16.72 -6.31 7.27
N VAL A 219 16.90 -5.79 8.48
CA VAL A 219 17.97 -6.21 9.40
C VAL A 219 17.75 -7.63 9.94
N ASP A 220 16.51 -8.07 10.14
CA ASP A 220 16.22 -9.47 10.50
C ASP A 220 16.72 -10.46 9.43
N VAL A 221 16.50 -10.12 8.17
CA VAL A 221 16.98 -10.93 7.04
C VAL A 221 18.49 -10.81 6.90
N LEU A 222 19.06 -9.61 7.00
CA LEU A 222 20.50 -9.41 6.88
C LEU A 222 21.28 -10.15 7.96
N THR A 223 20.75 -10.23 9.18
CA THR A 223 21.40 -10.92 10.31
C THR A 223 21.12 -12.40 10.40
N GLY A 224 20.21 -12.92 9.57
CA GLY A 224 19.80 -14.33 9.59
C GLY A 224 18.91 -14.71 10.77
N LEU A 225 18.36 -13.73 11.50
CA LEU A 225 17.26 -13.97 12.43
C LEU A 225 16.06 -14.58 11.71
N VAL A 226 15.82 -14.13 10.48
CA VAL A 226 14.89 -14.74 9.55
C VAL A 226 15.64 -15.06 8.25
N SER A 227 15.54 -16.30 7.77
CA SER A 227 16.06 -16.63 6.44
C SER A 227 15.14 -16.06 5.36
N PRO A 228 15.67 -15.46 4.30
CA PRO A 228 14.85 -14.96 3.19
C PRO A 228 14.06 -16.11 2.57
N SER A 229 12.81 -15.82 2.23
CA SER A 229 11.89 -16.78 1.61
C SER A 229 10.94 -16.14 0.60
N GLY A 230 11.14 -14.87 0.26
CA GLY A 230 10.37 -14.18 -0.78
C GLY A 230 10.74 -14.69 -2.17
N LYS A 231 9.77 -14.63 -3.08
CA LYS A 231 9.90 -15.01 -4.49
C LYS A 231 9.48 -13.82 -5.37
N LEU A 232 10.14 -13.60 -6.50
CA LEU A 232 9.79 -12.51 -7.40
C LEU A 232 8.36 -12.66 -7.94
N PRO A 233 7.50 -11.63 -7.81
CA PRO A 233 6.17 -11.64 -8.40
C PRO A 233 6.19 -11.23 -9.87
N ASP A 234 7.33 -10.79 -10.40
CA ASP A 234 7.52 -10.33 -11.78
C ASP A 234 8.81 -10.89 -12.39
N THR A 235 8.84 -10.97 -13.71
CA THR A 235 10.06 -11.32 -14.46
C THR A 235 10.97 -10.10 -14.59
N ILE A 236 12.28 -10.26 -14.34
CA ILE A 236 13.29 -9.21 -14.52
C ILE A 236 14.17 -9.56 -15.74
N PRO A 237 14.01 -8.89 -16.88
CA PRO A 237 14.88 -9.10 -18.04
C PRO A 237 16.20 -8.32 -17.93
N TYR A 238 17.13 -8.63 -18.84
CA TYR A 238 18.37 -7.87 -19.00
C TYR A 238 18.13 -6.47 -19.55
N HIS A 239 17.19 -6.31 -20.48
CA HIS A 239 16.84 -5.02 -21.06
C HIS A 239 15.33 -4.79 -20.99
N ILE A 240 14.94 -3.55 -20.71
CA ILE A 240 13.52 -3.18 -20.67
C ILE A 240 12.83 -3.35 -22.02
N ASN A 241 13.56 -3.18 -23.13
CA ASN A 241 13.03 -3.36 -24.49
C ASN A 241 12.72 -4.83 -24.83
N ASP A 242 13.06 -5.77 -23.96
CA ASP A 242 12.66 -7.17 -24.12
C ASP A 242 11.21 -7.44 -23.65
N PHE A 243 10.57 -6.50 -22.94
CA PHE A 243 9.16 -6.63 -22.58
C PHE A 243 8.27 -6.50 -23.82
N PRO A 244 7.25 -7.36 -23.97
CA PRO A 244 6.41 -7.36 -25.16
C PRO A 244 5.53 -6.11 -25.29
N SER A 245 5.27 -5.43 -24.17
CA SER A 245 4.42 -4.24 -24.10
C SER A 245 5.18 -2.92 -24.25
N THR A 246 6.52 -2.92 -24.37
CA THR A 246 7.31 -1.68 -24.39
C THR A 246 6.90 -0.72 -25.51
N ASN A 247 6.64 -1.25 -26.71
CA ASN A 247 6.23 -0.44 -27.86
C ASN A 247 4.79 0.08 -27.78
N THR A 248 3.99 -0.43 -26.84
CA THR A 248 2.58 -0.12 -26.68
C THR A 248 2.24 0.33 -25.25
N PHE A 249 3.24 0.82 -24.53
CA PHE A 249 3.14 1.43 -23.21
C PHE A 249 3.63 2.89 -23.27
N GLY A 250 3.02 3.76 -22.48
CA GLY A 250 3.31 5.20 -22.46
C GLY A 250 2.62 5.97 -23.59
N GLY A 251 1.67 5.35 -24.29
CA GLY A 251 0.90 5.99 -25.36
C GLY A 251 0.07 7.18 -24.83
N HIS A 252 -0.11 8.21 -25.66
CA HIS A 252 -0.81 9.44 -25.26
C HIS A 252 -2.33 9.24 -25.14
N ASP A 253 -3.00 8.73 -26.18
CA ASP A 253 -4.47 8.61 -26.22
C ASP A 253 -4.96 7.17 -26.11
N GLU A 254 -4.09 6.20 -26.42
CA GLU A 254 -4.45 4.78 -26.48
C GLU A 254 -3.24 3.91 -26.13
N SER A 255 -3.52 2.72 -25.59
CA SER A 255 -2.56 1.65 -25.36
C SER A 255 -3.10 0.35 -25.96
N ILE A 256 -2.44 -0.17 -27.00
CA ILE A 256 -2.86 -1.38 -27.72
C ILE A 256 -2.17 -2.60 -27.12
N TYR A 257 -2.94 -3.56 -26.62
CA TYR A 257 -2.42 -4.72 -25.90
C TYR A 257 -2.11 -5.84 -26.89
N GLU A 258 -1.18 -5.57 -27.82
CA GLU A 258 -0.74 -6.50 -28.87
C GLU A 258 -0.15 -7.78 -28.30
N GLU A 259 0.43 -7.73 -27.10
CA GLU A 259 0.96 -8.89 -26.39
C GLU A 259 -0.11 -9.90 -25.96
N ASP A 260 -1.39 -9.49 -25.91
CA ASP A 260 -2.53 -10.33 -25.57
C ASP A 260 -2.30 -11.12 -24.26
N ILE A 261 -2.46 -12.45 -24.26
CA ILE A 261 -2.19 -13.28 -23.07
C ILE A 261 -0.70 -13.45 -22.74
N TYR A 262 0.22 -12.96 -23.57
CA TYR A 262 1.66 -13.10 -23.38
C TYR A 262 2.21 -11.91 -22.58
N VAL A 263 1.75 -11.77 -21.34
CA VAL A 263 2.26 -10.77 -20.37
C VAL A 263 3.32 -11.42 -19.48
N GLY A 264 4.43 -10.71 -19.23
CA GLY A 264 5.47 -11.16 -18.31
C GLY A 264 6.06 -12.52 -18.69
N TYR A 265 6.18 -13.43 -17.71
CA TYR A 265 6.75 -14.76 -17.92
C TYR A 265 6.02 -15.59 -18.99
N ARG A 266 4.74 -15.31 -19.27
CA ARG A 266 4.00 -15.99 -20.36
C ARG A 266 4.64 -15.68 -21.71
N TYR A 267 5.16 -14.47 -21.91
CA TYR A 267 5.95 -14.12 -23.08
C TYR A 267 7.35 -14.70 -23.02
N PHE A 268 8.10 -14.38 -21.96
CA PHE A 268 9.52 -14.74 -21.88
C PHE A 268 9.75 -16.24 -21.96
N SER A 269 8.99 -17.04 -21.21
CA SER A 269 9.11 -18.50 -21.24
C SER A 269 8.78 -19.08 -22.63
N THR A 270 7.89 -18.42 -23.38
CA THR A 270 7.41 -18.92 -24.68
C THR A 270 8.33 -18.55 -25.83
N PHE A 271 8.85 -17.31 -25.83
CA PHE A 271 9.52 -16.73 -27.00
C PHE A 271 10.96 -16.29 -26.75
N ASN A 272 11.33 -15.92 -25.53
CA ASN A 272 12.60 -15.24 -25.27
C ASN A 272 13.18 -15.53 -23.87
N GLU A 273 13.32 -16.81 -23.52
CA GLU A 273 13.78 -17.23 -22.19
C GLU A 273 15.19 -16.72 -21.85
N LYS A 274 16.03 -16.49 -22.88
CA LYS A 274 17.41 -16.00 -22.74
C LYS A 274 17.53 -14.52 -22.36
N ALA A 275 16.47 -13.74 -22.55
CA ALA A 275 16.45 -12.32 -22.16
C ALA A 275 16.18 -12.13 -20.65
N VAL A 276 15.88 -13.21 -19.92
CA VAL A 276 15.55 -13.15 -18.49
C VAL A 276 16.81 -13.19 -17.64
N ARG A 277 16.98 -12.19 -16.77
CA ARG A 277 18.01 -12.20 -15.72
C ARG A 277 17.52 -12.99 -14.50
N TYR A 278 16.34 -12.64 -13.99
CA TYR A 278 15.69 -13.36 -12.90
C TYR A 278 14.25 -13.71 -13.28
N PRO A 279 13.88 -15.01 -13.28
CA PRO A 279 12.57 -15.44 -13.74
C PRO A 279 11.48 -15.22 -12.67
N PHE A 280 10.23 -15.16 -13.11
CA PHE A 280 9.07 -15.15 -12.21
C PHE A 280 9.15 -16.30 -11.20
N GLY A 281 8.85 -15.99 -9.94
CA GLY A 281 8.88 -16.94 -8.84
C GLY A 281 10.27 -17.25 -8.30
N PHE A 282 11.35 -16.59 -8.78
CA PHE A 282 12.71 -16.81 -8.29
C PHE A 282 12.96 -16.14 -6.94
N GLY A 283 13.74 -16.80 -6.06
CA GLY A 283 14.21 -16.21 -4.81
C GLY A 283 15.01 -17.23 -3.99
N LEU A 284 16.18 -16.80 -3.52
CA LEU A 284 17.12 -17.62 -2.77
C LEU A 284 16.76 -17.67 -1.27
N SER A 285 17.31 -18.67 -0.59
CA SER A 285 17.27 -18.85 0.86
C SER A 285 18.70 -19.01 1.40
N TYR A 286 18.89 -18.79 2.70
CA TYR A 286 20.12 -19.24 3.39
C TYR A 286 20.18 -20.75 3.57
N SER A 287 19.06 -21.45 3.34
CA SER A 287 19.00 -22.91 3.38
C SER A 287 18.82 -23.52 1.99
N THR A 288 18.82 -24.86 1.94
CA THR A 288 18.50 -25.65 0.74
C THR A 288 17.38 -26.62 1.05
N PHE A 289 16.66 -27.07 0.02
CA PHE A 289 15.50 -27.93 0.17
C PHE A 289 15.51 -29.09 -0.82
N SER A 290 14.84 -30.18 -0.44
CA SER A 290 14.53 -31.31 -1.31
C SER A 290 13.01 -31.51 -1.37
N TYR A 291 12.54 -31.99 -2.53
CA TYR A 291 11.12 -32.06 -2.86
C TYR A 291 10.77 -33.47 -3.33
N HIS A 292 9.64 -33.99 -2.85
CA HIS A 292 9.12 -35.29 -3.26
C HIS A 292 7.60 -35.22 -3.42
N VAL A 293 7.09 -35.46 -4.63
CA VAL A 293 5.64 -35.64 -4.86
C VAL A 293 5.24 -37.01 -4.31
N VAL A 294 4.45 -37.01 -3.23
CA VAL A 294 4.02 -38.20 -2.48
C VAL A 294 2.74 -38.78 -3.06
N HIS A 295 1.85 -37.92 -3.54
CA HIS A 295 0.58 -38.29 -4.14
C HIS A 295 0.27 -37.40 -5.32
N SER A 296 -0.36 -37.99 -6.34
CA SER A 296 -0.78 -37.30 -7.54
C SER A 296 -2.03 -37.93 -8.12
N GLU A 297 -3.05 -37.10 -8.32
CA GLU A 297 -4.32 -37.43 -8.94
C GLU A 297 -4.69 -36.30 -9.91
N THR A 298 -5.01 -36.62 -11.15
CA THR A 298 -5.36 -35.64 -12.19
C THR A 298 -6.82 -35.75 -12.67
N LYS A 299 -7.58 -36.71 -12.12
CA LYS A 299 -8.99 -36.96 -12.43
C LYS A 299 -9.72 -37.46 -11.18
N PRO A 300 -10.94 -36.98 -10.89
CA PRO A 300 -11.73 -35.98 -11.65
C PRO A 300 -11.24 -34.54 -11.48
N SER A 301 -10.40 -34.29 -10.47
CA SER A 301 -9.77 -33.00 -10.12
C SER A 301 -8.26 -33.16 -10.03
N PHE A 302 -7.52 -32.05 -9.94
CA PHE A 302 -6.06 -32.07 -9.81
C PHE A 302 -5.67 -31.93 -8.34
N ASN A 303 -5.34 -33.06 -7.70
CA ASN A 303 -4.96 -33.14 -6.29
C ASN A 303 -3.56 -33.72 -6.15
N PHE A 304 -2.70 -33.03 -5.42
CA PHE A 304 -1.32 -33.44 -5.21
C PHE A 304 -0.89 -33.24 -3.77
N THR A 305 0.13 -34.00 -3.39
CA THR A 305 0.78 -33.86 -2.10
C THR A 305 2.28 -33.83 -2.30
N VAL A 306 2.93 -32.77 -1.83
CA VAL A 306 4.38 -32.55 -2.00
C VAL A 306 5.04 -32.47 -0.64
N LYS A 307 5.99 -33.35 -0.38
CA LYS A 307 6.84 -33.29 0.80
C LYS A 307 8.04 -32.41 0.52
N VAL A 308 8.22 -31.36 1.32
CA VAL A 308 9.36 -30.44 1.28
C VAL A 308 10.20 -30.69 2.52
N LYS A 309 11.50 -30.88 2.37
CA LYS A 309 12.44 -31.07 3.48
C LYS A 309 13.56 -30.04 3.42
N ASN A 310 13.80 -29.36 4.52
CA ASN A 310 14.97 -28.50 4.68
C ASN A 310 16.24 -29.36 4.83
N THR A 311 17.15 -29.25 3.87
CA THR A 311 18.42 -29.98 3.81
C THR A 311 19.65 -29.12 4.12
N GLY A 312 19.46 -27.81 4.30
CA GLY A 312 20.54 -26.89 4.66
C GLY A 312 20.72 -26.73 6.17
N THR A 313 21.37 -25.64 6.56
CA THR A 313 21.81 -25.37 7.94
C THR A 313 21.02 -24.28 8.65
N PHE A 314 20.16 -23.54 7.94
CA PHE A 314 19.35 -22.47 8.50
C PHE A 314 17.88 -22.87 8.53
N ALA A 315 17.16 -22.46 9.59
CA ALA A 315 15.70 -22.58 9.59
C ALA A 315 15.12 -21.61 8.55
N SER A 316 14.21 -22.09 7.69
CA SER A 316 13.68 -21.29 6.59
C SER A 316 12.35 -21.86 6.08
N LYS A 317 11.68 -21.10 5.22
CA LYS A 317 10.46 -21.49 4.51
C LYS A 317 10.79 -21.68 3.02
N GLU A 318 9.99 -22.49 2.35
CA GLU A 318 10.09 -22.69 0.90
C GLU A 318 8.71 -22.62 0.24
N VAL A 319 8.68 -22.19 -1.02
CA VAL A 319 7.47 -22.14 -1.85
C VAL A 319 7.55 -23.21 -2.93
N VAL A 320 6.51 -24.05 -3.01
CA VAL A 320 6.27 -24.93 -4.15
C VAL A 320 5.32 -24.24 -5.10
N GLN A 321 5.72 -24.10 -6.36
CA GLN A 321 4.93 -23.48 -7.44
C GLN A 321 4.55 -24.56 -8.46
N VAL A 322 3.32 -24.51 -8.97
CA VAL A 322 2.82 -25.49 -9.95
C VAL A 322 2.40 -24.78 -11.22
N TYR A 323 2.97 -25.22 -12.34
CA TYR A 323 2.70 -24.67 -13.66
C TYR A 323 2.11 -25.71 -14.59
N VAL A 324 1.26 -25.28 -15.52
CA VAL A 324 0.74 -26.13 -16.60
C VAL A 324 1.28 -25.65 -17.95
N SER A 325 1.88 -26.56 -18.69
CA SER A 325 2.12 -26.43 -20.13
C SER A 325 0.98 -27.09 -20.89
N GLN A 326 0.27 -26.31 -21.70
CA GLN A 326 -0.88 -26.76 -22.46
C GLN A 326 -0.47 -27.13 -23.90
N PRO A 327 -1.22 -28.01 -24.60
CA PRO A 327 -1.05 -28.18 -26.03
C PRO A 327 -1.39 -26.85 -26.73
N GLN A 328 -0.58 -26.46 -27.71
CA GLN A 328 -0.79 -25.20 -28.44
C GLN A 328 -2.19 -25.11 -29.07
N GLY A 329 -2.71 -26.23 -29.55
CA GLY A 329 -4.04 -26.31 -30.14
C GLY A 329 -4.23 -25.33 -31.30
N LYS A 330 -5.46 -24.84 -31.45
CA LYS A 330 -5.84 -23.82 -32.43
C LYS A 330 -5.71 -22.39 -31.88
N LEU A 331 -5.81 -22.25 -30.55
CA LEU A 331 -5.79 -20.95 -29.89
C LEU A 331 -4.38 -20.40 -29.67
N GLY A 332 -3.36 -21.26 -29.60
CA GLY A 332 -2.00 -20.87 -29.16
C GLY A 332 -1.97 -20.64 -27.64
N LYS A 333 -0.90 -21.10 -26.97
CA LYS A 333 -0.79 -21.10 -25.51
C LYS A 333 0.57 -20.61 -25.04
N PRO A 334 0.66 -19.94 -23.88
CA PRO A 334 1.92 -19.76 -23.18
C PRO A 334 2.56 -21.12 -22.86
N LYS A 335 3.89 -21.18 -22.87
CA LYS A 335 4.64 -22.40 -22.50
C LYS A 335 4.33 -22.85 -21.07
N LYS A 336 4.12 -21.91 -20.14
CA LYS A 336 3.79 -22.18 -18.74
C LYS A 336 2.74 -21.18 -18.26
N VAL A 337 1.80 -21.64 -17.42
CA VAL A 337 0.88 -20.80 -16.64
C VAL A 337 0.85 -21.31 -15.20
N LEU A 338 0.98 -20.41 -14.22
CA LEU A 338 0.87 -20.75 -12.79
C LEU A 338 -0.58 -21.16 -12.49
N VAL A 339 -0.76 -22.31 -11.82
CA VAL A 339 -2.09 -22.83 -11.44
C VAL A 339 -2.26 -23.00 -9.94
N ALA A 340 -1.16 -23.13 -9.20
CA ALA A 340 -1.18 -23.19 -7.74
C ALA A 340 0.19 -22.85 -7.15
N PHE A 341 0.20 -22.39 -5.91
CA PHE A 341 1.41 -22.28 -5.08
C PHE A 341 1.06 -22.59 -3.62
N GLN A 342 2.04 -23.07 -2.86
CA GLN A 342 1.94 -23.31 -1.42
C GLN A 342 3.29 -23.02 -0.76
N LYS A 343 3.26 -22.40 0.42
CA LYS A 343 4.46 -22.11 1.21
C LYS A 343 4.47 -22.98 2.47
N THR A 344 5.64 -23.51 2.82
CA THR A 344 5.82 -24.24 4.08
C THR A 344 5.72 -23.29 5.28
N GLY A 345 5.46 -23.86 6.46
CA GLY A 345 5.88 -23.28 7.72
C GLY A 345 7.41 -23.15 7.82
N VAL A 346 7.89 -22.66 8.96
CA VAL A 346 9.34 -22.61 9.23
C VAL A 346 9.84 -24.03 9.46
N LEU A 347 10.73 -24.50 8.59
CA LEU A 347 11.38 -25.80 8.73
C LEU A 347 12.78 -25.61 9.30
N LYS A 348 13.08 -26.24 10.44
CA LYS A 348 14.46 -26.33 10.94
C LYS A 348 15.29 -27.28 10.07
N PRO A 349 16.63 -27.23 10.14
CA PRO A 349 17.49 -28.20 9.46
C PRO A 349 17.06 -29.65 9.70
N GLY A 350 16.78 -30.38 8.62
CA GLY A 350 16.32 -31.76 8.64
C GLY A 350 14.80 -31.98 8.81
N GLU A 351 14.04 -30.94 9.16
CA GLU A 351 12.57 -31.03 9.25
C GLU A 351 11.92 -31.04 7.85
N ALA A 352 10.72 -31.62 7.78
CA ALA A 352 9.95 -31.71 6.54
C ALA A 352 8.47 -31.47 6.80
N GLU A 353 7.82 -30.88 5.82
CA GLU A 353 6.38 -30.63 5.81
C GLU A 353 5.76 -31.21 4.54
N VAL A 354 4.48 -31.54 4.62
CA VAL A 354 3.70 -32.12 3.53
C VAL A 354 2.63 -31.13 3.12
N LEU A 355 2.80 -30.52 1.95
CA LEU A 355 1.89 -29.54 1.36
C LEU A 355 0.81 -30.24 0.53
N SER A 356 -0.43 -29.79 0.69
CA SER A 356 -1.55 -30.22 -0.16
C SER A 356 -1.80 -29.18 -1.24
N ILE A 357 -1.82 -29.60 -2.50
CA ILE A 357 -1.98 -28.70 -3.65
C ILE A 357 -3.19 -29.16 -4.44
N HIS A 358 -4.09 -28.22 -4.72
CA HIS A 358 -5.33 -28.44 -5.45
C HIS A 358 -5.59 -27.31 -6.44
N PHE A 359 -6.04 -27.68 -7.64
CA PHE A 359 -6.58 -26.76 -8.64
C PHE A 359 -7.59 -27.47 -9.56
N ASP A 360 -8.39 -26.69 -10.27
CA ASP A 360 -9.44 -27.17 -11.17
C ASP A 360 -9.06 -26.96 -12.64
N ALA A 361 -9.75 -27.70 -13.52
CA ALA A 361 -9.62 -27.55 -14.97
C ALA A 361 -9.89 -26.10 -15.45
N TYR A 362 -10.69 -25.34 -14.71
CA TYR A 362 -10.98 -23.94 -15.00
C TYR A 362 -9.78 -23.02 -14.84
N ASP A 363 -8.87 -23.32 -13.89
CA ASP A 363 -7.75 -22.45 -13.52
C ASP A 363 -6.72 -22.27 -14.65
N PHE A 364 -6.70 -23.18 -15.62
CA PHE A 364 -5.83 -23.12 -16.81
C PHE A 364 -6.59 -23.25 -18.14
N ALA A 365 -7.92 -23.12 -18.13
CA ALA A 365 -8.70 -23.13 -19.37
C ALA A 365 -8.41 -21.89 -20.23
N SER A 366 -8.50 -22.04 -21.55
CA SER A 366 -8.35 -20.92 -22.49
C SER A 366 -9.70 -20.49 -23.06
N TYR A 367 -9.84 -19.20 -23.32
CA TYR A 367 -11.07 -18.61 -23.84
C TYR A 367 -11.05 -18.56 -25.37
N ASP A 368 -12.01 -19.26 -26.00
CA ASP A 368 -12.22 -19.28 -27.44
C ASP A 368 -13.25 -18.21 -27.83
N GLU A 369 -12.77 -17.07 -28.32
CA GLU A 369 -13.60 -15.93 -28.69
C GLU A 369 -14.54 -16.26 -29.87
N VAL A 370 -14.00 -16.86 -30.94
CA VAL A 370 -14.71 -16.98 -32.23
C VAL A 370 -15.15 -18.40 -32.56
N GLY A 371 -14.85 -19.38 -31.71
CA GLY A 371 -15.27 -20.77 -31.89
C GLY A 371 -14.31 -21.59 -32.75
N LEU A 372 -13.01 -21.28 -32.76
CA LEU A 372 -12.01 -22.06 -33.50
C LEU A 372 -11.98 -23.52 -33.05
N THR A 373 -12.25 -23.75 -31.77
CA THR A 373 -12.32 -25.08 -31.14
C THR A 373 -13.69 -25.74 -31.28
N GLY A 374 -14.68 -25.05 -31.85
CA GLY A 374 -16.09 -25.45 -31.93
C GLY A 374 -16.97 -24.86 -30.82
N PHE A 375 -16.40 -24.10 -29.88
CA PHE A 375 -17.10 -23.52 -28.74
C PHE A 375 -16.91 -21.99 -28.68
N LYS A 376 -17.70 -21.24 -29.44
CA LYS A 376 -17.66 -19.76 -29.43
C LYS A 376 -17.95 -19.21 -28.02
N SER A 377 -17.23 -18.17 -27.62
CA SER A 377 -17.38 -17.45 -26.34
C SER A 377 -17.35 -18.39 -25.14
N SER A 378 -16.35 -19.27 -25.08
CA SER A 378 -16.29 -20.34 -24.08
C SER A 378 -14.87 -20.58 -23.57
N TYR A 379 -14.76 -20.91 -22.28
CA TYR A 379 -13.56 -21.53 -21.73
C TYR A 379 -13.51 -23.01 -22.12
N VAL A 380 -12.36 -23.45 -22.63
CA VAL A 380 -12.14 -24.81 -23.12
C VAL A 380 -10.78 -25.36 -22.69
N LEU A 381 -10.69 -26.68 -22.59
CA LEU A 381 -9.43 -27.42 -22.65
C LEU A 381 -9.36 -28.09 -24.01
N GLU A 382 -8.33 -27.78 -24.79
CA GLU A 382 -8.14 -28.36 -26.11
C GLU A 382 -7.58 -29.78 -26.00
N GLU A 383 -7.91 -30.62 -26.98
CA GLU A 383 -7.31 -31.95 -27.09
C GLU A 383 -5.78 -31.90 -27.10
N GLY A 384 -5.15 -32.82 -26.37
CA GLY A 384 -3.70 -33.00 -26.39
C GLY A 384 -3.09 -33.31 -25.03
N ASP A 385 -1.76 -33.22 -25.02
CA ASP A 385 -0.94 -33.50 -23.84
C ASP A 385 -0.67 -32.22 -23.04
N TYR A 386 -0.96 -32.30 -21.75
CA TYR A 386 -0.69 -31.29 -20.75
C TYR A 386 0.48 -31.78 -19.87
N VAL A 387 1.39 -30.86 -19.51
CA VAL A 387 2.48 -31.15 -18.57
C VAL A 387 2.30 -30.28 -17.33
N ILE A 388 2.16 -30.91 -16.17
CA ILE A 388 2.04 -30.27 -14.86
C ILE A 388 3.43 -30.31 -14.22
N SER A 389 4.05 -29.14 -14.04
CA SER A 389 5.39 -28.98 -13.51
C SER A 389 5.34 -28.48 -12.07
N PHE A 390 5.97 -29.19 -11.14
CA PHE A 390 6.25 -28.71 -9.79
C PHE A 390 7.64 -28.11 -9.78
N SER A 391 7.73 -26.85 -9.34
CA SER A 391 8.90 -26.03 -9.57
C SER A 391 9.21 -25.13 -8.38
N THR A 392 10.46 -24.67 -8.31
CA THR A 392 10.92 -23.64 -7.35
C THR A 392 10.73 -22.22 -7.88
N ASP A 393 10.66 -22.07 -9.20
CA ASP A 393 10.35 -20.87 -9.98
C ASP A 393 9.89 -21.31 -11.39
N VAL A 394 9.53 -20.39 -12.28
CA VAL A 394 8.98 -20.76 -13.59
C VAL A 394 9.95 -21.56 -14.47
N ASN A 395 11.26 -21.47 -14.27
CA ASN A 395 12.25 -22.17 -15.09
C ASN A 395 12.71 -23.50 -14.48
N HIS A 396 12.72 -23.64 -13.16
CA HIS A 396 13.31 -24.80 -12.47
C HIS A 396 12.26 -25.79 -11.95
N ALA A 397 11.81 -26.70 -12.82
CA ALA A 397 10.96 -27.83 -12.42
C ALA A 397 11.78 -28.95 -11.76
N PHE A 398 11.30 -29.47 -10.64
CA PHE A 398 11.87 -30.64 -9.95
C PHE A 398 11.04 -31.92 -10.16
N HIS A 399 9.80 -31.80 -10.63
CA HIS A 399 8.95 -32.93 -10.97
C HIS A 399 7.93 -32.55 -12.05
N GLU A 400 7.61 -33.47 -12.97
CA GLU A 400 6.63 -33.26 -14.02
C GLU A 400 5.68 -34.45 -14.14
N ILE A 401 4.39 -34.15 -14.35
CA ILE A 401 3.33 -35.13 -14.54
C ILE A 401 2.63 -34.85 -15.86
N LYS A 402 2.41 -35.89 -16.67
CA LYS A 402 1.64 -35.78 -17.92
C LYS A 402 0.17 -36.06 -17.68
N HIS A 403 -0.68 -35.21 -18.24
CA HIS A 403 -2.13 -35.38 -18.27
C HIS A 403 -2.60 -35.28 -19.72
N GLN A 404 -3.54 -36.12 -20.13
CA GLN A 404 -4.04 -36.12 -21.49
C GLN A 404 -5.54 -35.79 -21.51
N GLU A 405 -5.91 -34.82 -22.33
CA GLU A 405 -7.30 -34.55 -22.71
C GLU A 405 -7.54 -35.20 -24.08
N PRO A 406 -8.33 -36.29 -24.15
CA PRO A 406 -8.51 -37.08 -25.38
C PRO A 406 -9.40 -36.39 -26.43
N LYS A 407 -10.06 -35.30 -26.06
CA LYS A 407 -10.88 -34.46 -26.94
C LYS A 407 -11.01 -33.08 -26.32
N THR A 408 -11.23 -32.07 -27.15
CA THR A 408 -11.56 -30.73 -26.65
C THR A 408 -12.80 -30.78 -25.77
N ARG A 409 -12.68 -30.26 -24.55
CA ARG A 409 -13.72 -30.24 -23.52
C ARG A 409 -14.16 -28.80 -23.27
N LEU A 410 -15.46 -28.57 -23.39
CA LEU A 410 -16.10 -27.34 -22.92
C LEU A 410 -16.03 -27.30 -21.39
N ILE A 411 -15.45 -26.23 -20.84
CA ILE A 411 -15.38 -25.99 -19.40
C ILE A 411 -16.52 -25.07 -18.98
N GLN A 412 -16.68 -23.95 -19.66
CA GLN A 412 -17.73 -22.99 -19.37
C GLN A 412 -18.14 -22.24 -20.63
N LYS A 413 -19.43 -22.21 -20.93
CA LYS A 413 -19.99 -21.38 -22.00
C LYS A 413 -20.39 -20.02 -21.44
N LEU A 414 -19.97 -18.95 -22.10
CA LEU A 414 -20.26 -17.56 -21.77
C LEU A 414 -20.86 -16.84 -22.99
N GLU A 415 -20.79 -15.52 -23.00
CA GLU A 415 -21.19 -14.66 -24.11
C GLU A 415 -20.07 -13.73 -24.54
N GLU A 416 -20.21 -13.15 -25.72
CA GLU A 416 -19.31 -12.11 -26.22
C GLU A 416 -19.46 -10.82 -25.40
N VAL A 417 -18.37 -10.36 -24.81
CA VAL A 417 -18.29 -9.11 -24.04
C VAL A 417 -16.98 -8.37 -24.34
N LEU A 418 -16.99 -7.05 -24.19
CA LEU A 418 -15.78 -6.22 -24.17
C LEU A 418 -14.88 -6.37 -25.41
N ARG A 419 -15.39 -6.83 -26.56
CA ARG A 419 -14.58 -6.91 -27.77
C ARG A 419 -14.18 -5.52 -28.26
N PRO A 420 -12.98 -5.38 -28.85
CA PRO A 420 -12.53 -4.11 -29.39
C PRO A 420 -13.39 -3.69 -30.58
N VAL A 421 -13.60 -2.38 -30.71
CA VAL A 421 -14.19 -1.77 -31.91
C VAL A 421 -13.12 -1.31 -32.90
N LYS A 422 -11.88 -1.18 -32.44
CA LYS A 422 -10.71 -0.82 -33.26
C LYS A 422 -9.93 -2.07 -33.64
N ALA A 423 -9.59 -2.19 -34.92
CA ALA A 423 -8.79 -3.31 -35.42
C ALA A 423 -7.32 -3.17 -35.02
N PHE A 424 -6.74 -4.26 -34.52
CA PHE A 424 -5.32 -4.42 -34.26
C PHE A 424 -4.92 -5.89 -34.41
N LYS A 425 -3.60 -6.16 -34.42
CA LYS A 425 -3.05 -7.50 -34.45
C LYS A 425 -2.51 -7.88 -33.08
N ARG A 426 -2.65 -9.15 -32.70
CA ARG A 426 -2.10 -9.70 -31.46
C ARG A 426 -1.04 -10.76 -31.72
N ILE A 427 -0.16 -10.97 -30.73
CA ILE A 427 0.83 -12.04 -30.73
C ILE A 427 0.16 -13.41 -30.81
N LYS A 428 0.69 -14.27 -31.68
CA LYS A 428 0.36 -15.69 -31.79
C LYS A 428 1.63 -16.54 -31.97
N PRO A 429 1.76 -17.68 -31.29
CA PRO A 429 2.89 -18.57 -31.51
C PRO A 429 2.93 -19.14 -32.93
N GLU A 430 4.05 -18.95 -33.61
CA GLU A 430 4.36 -19.55 -34.91
C GLU A 430 5.51 -20.55 -34.76
N LEU A 431 5.30 -21.80 -35.17
CA LEU A 431 6.33 -22.82 -35.12
C LEU A 431 7.32 -22.63 -36.28
N LYS A 432 8.58 -22.30 -35.97
CA LYS A 432 9.69 -22.20 -36.94
C LYS A 432 10.88 -23.02 -36.45
N ASN A 433 11.33 -23.97 -37.26
CA ASN A 433 12.47 -24.84 -36.93
C ASN A 433 12.34 -25.57 -35.57
N GLY A 434 11.12 -25.96 -35.18
CA GLY A 434 10.86 -26.64 -33.90
C GLY A 434 10.80 -25.73 -32.68
N VAL A 435 10.90 -24.40 -32.86
CA VAL A 435 10.79 -23.39 -31.79
C VAL A 435 9.62 -22.46 -32.08
N TYR A 436 8.87 -22.07 -31.06
CA TYR A 436 7.82 -21.07 -31.21
C TYR A 436 8.43 -19.67 -31.25
N THR A 437 8.10 -18.93 -32.30
CA THR A 437 8.47 -17.53 -32.50
C THR A 437 7.23 -16.65 -32.47
N VAL A 438 7.41 -15.35 -32.27
CA VAL A 438 6.32 -14.38 -32.32
C VAL A 438 5.81 -14.27 -33.75
N GLY A 439 4.53 -14.59 -33.95
CA GLY A 439 3.72 -14.23 -35.11
C GLY A 439 2.55 -13.34 -34.71
N TYR A 440 1.70 -12.99 -35.67
CA TYR A 440 0.58 -12.07 -35.43
C TYR A 440 -0.71 -12.53 -36.12
N GLU A 441 -1.85 -12.34 -35.47
CA GLU A 441 -3.19 -12.54 -36.04
C GLU A 441 -4.11 -11.34 -35.78
N ASP A 442 -5.13 -11.15 -36.61
CA ASP A 442 -6.13 -10.09 -36.41
C ASP A 442 -7.03 -10.40 -35.21
N VAL A 443 -7.28 -9.39 -34.37
CA VAL A 443 -8.21 -9.53 -33.24
C VAL A 443 -9.66 -9.38 -33.71
N PRO A 444 -10.56 -10.30 -33.32
CA PRO A 444 -11.98 -10.20 -33.67
C PRO A 444 -12.63 -8.93 -33.09
N LEU A 445 -13.33 -8.19 -33.93
CA LEU A 445 -14.08 -7.00 -33.50
C LEU A 445 -15.42 -7.36 -32.86
N ARG A 446 -15.97 -6.40 -32.10
CA ARG A 446 -17.31 -6.48 -31.52
C ARG A 446 -18.34 -6.72 -32.62
N SER A 447 -19.10 -7.81 -32.48
CA SER A 447 -20.14 -8.23 -33.43
C SER A 447 -21.56 -8.02 -32.92
N VAL A 448 -21.69 -7.59 -31.65
CA VAL A 448 -22.96 -7.32 -30.97
C VAL A 448 -23.20 -5.81 -30.86
N ASP A 449 -24.43 -5.37 -31.12
CA ASP A 449 -24.87 -4.00 -30.81
C ASP A 449 -25.11 -3.86 -29.30
N LEU A 450 -24.32 -3.01 -28.64
CA LEU A 450 -24.39 -2.84 -27.19
C LEU A 450 -25.71 -2.18 -26.75
N ASN A 451 -26.26 -1.26 -27.53
CA ASN A 451 -27.52 -0.59 -27.22
C ASN A 451 -28.69 -1.57 -27.30
N GLU A 452 -28.71 -2.45 -28.30
CA GLU A 452 -29.70 -3.53 -28.37
C GLU A 452 -29.55 -4.51 -27.20
N LYS A 453 -28.31 -4.87 -26.83
CA LYS A 453 -28.02 -5.75 -25.69
C LYS A 453 -28.53 -5.15 -24.38
N ILE A 454 -28.28 -3.86 -24.12
CA ILE A 454 -28.79 -3.13 -22.95
C ILE A 454 -30.33 -3.17 -22.94
N LYS A 455 -30.95 -2.84 -24.08
CA LYS A 455 -32.41 -2.80 -24.21
C LYS A 455 -33.07 -4.15 -23.93
N GLN A 456 -32.48 -5.24 -24.40
CA GLN A 456 -32.99 -6.61 -24.18
C GLN A 456 -32.89 -7.07 -22.72
N ASN A 457 -31.98 -6.47 -21.95
CA ASN A 457 -31.69 -6.83 -20.55
C ASN A 457 -32.17 -5.76 -19.56
N GLN A 458 -33.14 -4.92 -19.95
CA GLN A 458 -33.67 -3.89 -19.07
C GLN A 458 -34.36 -4.50 -17.83
N PRO A 459 -34.11 -3.93 -16.63
CA PRO A 459 -34.79 -4.38 -15.41
C PRO A 459 -36.27 -4.00 -15.42
N ILE A 460 -37.06 -4.76 -14.65
CA ILE A 460 -38.49 -4.48 -14.46
C ILE A 460 -38.65 -3.49 -13.30
N GLU A 461 -39.46 -2.45 -13.52
CA GLU A 461 -39.73 -1.44 -12.50
C GLU A 461 -40.54 -2.02 -11.33
N LEU A 462 -40.09 -1.74 -10.12
CA LEU A 462 -40.80 -2.04 -8.88
C LEU A 462 -41.84 -0.94 -8.61
N LYS A 463 -43.11 -1.32 -8.49
CA LYS A 463 -44.23 -0.38 -8.31
C LYS A 463 -44.59 -0.22 -6.81
N PRO A 464 -44.74 1.03 -6.31
CA PRO A 464 -45.05 1.28 -4.90
C PRO A 464 -46.43 0.74 -4.52
N LYS A 465 -46.58 0.38 -3.24
CA LYS A 465 -47.88 0.08 -2.60
C LYS A 465 -48.35 1.23 -1.70
N HIS A 466 -47.61 2.34 -1.64
CA HIS A 466 -47.87 3.52 -0.82
C HIS A 466 -47.88 3.22 0.68
N ARG A 467 -46.90 2.44 1.14
CA ARG A 467 -46.66 2.17 2.56
C ARG A 467 -45.42 2.93 3.05
N ASN A 468 -45.40 3.29 4.32
CA ASN A 468 -44.19 3.79 4.97
C ASN A 468 -43.34 2.59 5.41
N ILE A 469 -42.33 2.25 4.62
CA ILE A 469 -41.42 1.11 4.87
C ILE A 469 -40.05 1.68 5.21
N THR A 470 -39.43 1.18 6.27
CA THR A 470 -38.06 1.53 6.66
C THR A 470 -37.11 0.34 6.46
N LEU A 471 -35.81 0.60 6.54
CA LEU A 471 -34.80 -0.46 6.53
C LEU A 471 -34.99 -1.44 7.70
N GLU A 472 -35.44 -0.94 8.85
CA GLU A 472 -35.78 -1.76 10.02
C GLU A 472 -36.90 -2.76 9.71
N ASP A 473 -37.93 -2.35 8.97
CA ASP A 473 -39.02 -3.26 8.58
C ASP A 473 -38.51 -4.39 7.67
N VAL A 474 -37.53 -4.10 6.81
CA VAL A 474 -36.87 -5.11 5.97
C VAL A 474 -36.02 -6.05 6.83
N TYR A 475 -35.22 -5.51 7.75
CA TYR A 475 -34.38 -6.29 8.66
C TYR A 475 -35.20 -7.24 9.55
N GLN A 476 -36.34 -6.79 10.06
CA GLN A 476 -37.26 -7.60 10.88
C GLN A 476 -38.16 -8.55 10.05
N GLY A 477 -38.02 -8.59 8.72
CA GLY A 477 -38.82 -9.42 7.83
C GLY A 477 -40.29 -9.01 7.70
N LYS A 478 -40.64 -7.77 8.09
CA LYS A 478 -42.00 -7.21 7.97
C LYS A 478 -42.31 -6.71 6.54
N ALA A 479 -41.27 -6.40 5.78
CA ALA A 479 -41.34 -6.04 4.37
C ALA A 479 -40.16 -6.66 3.61
N SER A 480 -40.29 -6.82 2.30
CA SER A 480 -39.12 -7.20 1.47
C SER A 480 -38.29 -5.97 1.09
N LEU A 481 -37.02 -6.19 0.72
CA LEU A 481 -36.18 -5.13 0.17
C LEU A 481 -36.81 -4.49 -1.09
N ASP A 482 -37.39 -5.30 -1.97
CA ASP A 482 -38.05 -4.79 -3.18
C ASP A 482 -39.23 -3.88 -2.86
N GLU A 483 -39.95 -4.16 -1.77
CA GLU A 483 -41.02 -3.27 -1.31
C GLU A 483 -40.47 -1.94 -0.80
N LEU A 484 -39.37 -1.91 -0.04
CA LEU A 484 -38.71 -0.66 0.37
C LEU A 484 -38.25 0.16 -0.85
N ILE A 485 -37.57 -0.48 -1.81
CA ILE A 485 -37.09 0.17 -3.04
C ILE A 485 -38.24 0.70 -3.89
N ALA A 486 -39.37 -0.01 -3.95
CA ALA A 486 -40.55 0.44 -4.68
C ALA A 486 -41.12 1.76 -4.14
N GLU A 487 -41.06 1.98 -2.82
CA GLU A 487 -41.57 3.17 -2.15
C GLU A 487 -40.64 4.39 -2.25
N MET A 488 -39.36 4.21 -2.64
CA MET A 488 -38.42 5.32 -2.80
C MET A 488 -38.87 6.32 -3.89
N SER A 489 -38.79 7.61 -3.56
CA SER A 489 -39.02 8.69 -4.54
C SER A 489 -37.89 8.78 -5.56
N LEU A 490 -38.09 9.52 -6.64
CA LEU A 490 -37.02 9.76 -7.63
C LEU A 490 -35.85 10.52 -7.00
N GLU A 491 -36.13 11.43 -6.07
CA GLU A 491 -35.12 12.16 -5.31
C GLU A 491 -34.31 11.21 -4.43
N ASN A 492 -34.95 10.27 -3.71
CA ASN A 492 -34.21 9.27 -2.93
C ASN A 492 -33.31 8.39 -3.82
N LEU A 493 -33.82 7.95 -4.98
CA LEU A 493 -33.04 7.15 -5.94
C LEU A 493 -31.88 7.96 -6.55
N SER A 494 -32.06 9.27 -6.75
CA SER A 494 -31.01 10.17 -7.25
C SER A 494 -29.95 10.48 -6.19
N GLU A 495 -30.34 10.64 -4.93
CA GLU A 495 -29.43 10.96 -3.82
C GLU A 495 -28.58 9.75 -3.41
N ILE A 496 -29.15 8.54 -3.37
CA ILE A 496 -28.47 7.35 -2.83
C ILE A 496 -27.28 6.89 -3.68
N VAL A 497 -27.30 7.17 -4.99
CA VAL A 497 -26.22 6.80 -5.93
C VAL A 497 -25.02 7.75 -5.88
N ARG A 498 -25.06 8.79 -5.03
CA ARG A 498 -24.00 9.80 -4.87
C ARG A 498 -23.24 9.57 -3.56
N GLY A 499 -21.95 9.23 -3.65
CA GLY A 499 -21.05 9.29 -2.50
C GLY A 499 -20.60 10.72 -2.23
N GLU A 500 -20.48 11.13 -0.97
CA GLU A 500 -20.02 12.45 -0.56
C GLU A 500 -18.55 12.45 -0.10
N GLY A 501 -17.76 13.44 -0.52
CA GLY A 501 -16.37 13.56 -0.12
C GLY A 501 -15.56 14.60 -0.90
N MET A 502 -14.25 14.68 -0.71
CA MET A 502 -13.47 13.95 0.32
C MET A 502 -13.65 14.58 1.70
N SER A 503 -13.32 13.84 2.76
CA SER A 503 -13.43 14.30 4.16
C SER A 503 -14.83 14.78 4.54
N SER A 504 -15.87 14.04 4.15
CA SER A 504 -17.24 14.36 4.54
C SER A 504 -17.35 14.44 6.07
N PRO A 505 -17.96 15.50 6.64
CA PRO A 505 -18.10 15.66 8.08
C PRO A 505 -19.08 14.65 8.71
N LYS A 506 -19.71 13.81 7.89
CA LYS A 506 -20.71 12.80 8.31
C LYS A 506 -20.06 11.48 8.76
N VAL A 507 -18.76 11.33 8.54
CA VAL A 507 -17.97 10.12 8.84
C VAL A 507 -16.63 10.50 9.48
N THR A 508 -15.76 9.51 9.70
CA THR A 508 -14.44 9.70 10.32
C THR A 508 -13.61 10.78 9.60
N PRO A 509 -13.07 11.77 10.33
CA PRO A 509 -12.36 12.89 9.71
C PRO A 509 -11.14 12.48 8.89
N GLY A 510 -11.00 13.07 7.69
CA GLY A 510 -9.86 12.83 6.80
C GLY A 510 -9.98 11.58 5.93
N THR A 511 -11.14 10.92 5.91
CA THR A 511 -11.40 9.74 5.08
C THR A 511 -11.90 10.11 3.68
N ALA A 512 -11.96 9.13 2.78
CA ALA A 512 -12.12 9.36 1.35
C ALA A 512 -13.57 9.67 0.94
N SER A 513 -14.56 8.96 1.49
CA SER A 513 -15.98 9.23 1.19
C SER A 513 -16.96 8.69 2.23
N ALA A 514 -18.19 9.22 2.15
CA ALA A 514 -19.38 8.78 2.87
C ALA A 514 -20.47 8.36 1.87
N PHE A 515 -21.23 7.29 2.13
CA PHE A 515 -22.38 6.91 1.30
C PHE A 515 -23.51 6.26 2.11
N GLY A 516 -24.67 6.02 1.49
CA GLY A 516 -25.87 5.49 2.15
C GLY A 516 -26.78 6.63 2.63
N GLY A 517 -27.00 6.74 3.94
CA GLY A 517 -27.87 7.75 4.57
C GLY A 517 -27.31 9.18 4.60
N THR A 518 -26.78 9.69 3.49
CA THR A 518 -26.11 10.99 3.45
C THR A 518 -27.08 12.18 3.57
N THR A 519 -28.34 12.04 3.17
CA THR A 519 -29.38 13.08 3.28
C THR A 519 -30.37 12.80 4.43
N ASN A 520 -31.15 13.80 4.83
CA ASN A 520 -32.16 13.61 5.89
C ASN A 520 -33.27 12.65 5.45
N GLU A 521 -33.62 12.66 4.17
CA GLU A 521 -34.63 11.78 3.58
C GLU A 521 -34.14 10.32 3.56
N LEU A 522 -32.88 10.08 3.18
CA LEU A 522 -32.30 8.74 3.23
C LEU A 522 -32.15 8.24 4.68
N LYS A 523 -31.81 9.12 5.64
CA LYS A 523 -31.81 8.79 7.06
C LYS A 523 -33.21 8.46 7.59
N ALA A 524 -34.25 9.13 7.10
CA ALA A 524 -35.63 8.84 7.49
C ALA A 524 -36.09 7.44 7.06
N LEU A 525 -35.47 6.85 6.03
CA LEU A 525 -35.65 5.44 5.66
C LEU A 525 -34.89 4.47 6.59
N GLY A 526 -34.13 4.97 7.57
CA GLY A 526 -33.32 4.15 8.49
C GLY A 526 -31.94 3.78 7.94
N LEU A 527 -31.47 4.41 6.87
CA LEU A 527 -30.15 4.14 6.29
C LEU A 527 -29.03 4.78 7.13
N PRO A 528 -28.00 4.02 7.56
CA PRO A 528 -26.78 4.58 8.16
C PRO A 528 -25.88 5.22 7.10
N VAL A 529 -24.90 6.02 7.55
CA VAL A 529 -23.82 6.53 6.72
C VAL A 529 -22.61 5.61 6.87
N LEU A 530 -22.12 5.06 5.76
CA LEU A 530 -20.91 4.23 5.72
C LEU A 530 -19.70 5.04 5.29
N CYS A 531 -18.52 4.65 5.77
CA CYS A 531 -17.25 5.35 5.54
C CYS A 531 -16.27 4.53 4.70
N CYS A 532 -15.68 5.17 3.70
CA CYS A 532 -14.60 4.65 2.87
C CYS A 532 -13.28 5.39 3.15
N SER A 533 -12.16 4.67 3.24
CA SER A 533 -10.83 5.27 3.43
C SER A 533 -9.78 4.54 2.58
N ASP A 534 -8.85 5.29 1.99
CA ASP A 534 -7.61 4.71 1.46
C ASP A 534 -6.77 4.13 2.62
N GLY A 535 -5.80 3.27 2.39
CA GLY A 535 -5.44 2.61 1.15
C GLY A 535 -4.84 1.22 1.40
N PRO A 536 -4.33 0.56 0.35
CA PRO A 536 -3.81 -0.80 0.46
C PRO A 536 -2.72 -0.96 1.53
N SER A 537 -1.88 0.05 1.77
CA SER A 537 -0.79 0.01 2.76
C SER A 537 -1.18 0.47 4.17
N GLY A 538 -2.47 0.62 4.47
CA GLY A 538 -2.97 1.09 5.78
C GLY A 538 -3.92 2.28 5.67
N ILE A 539 -4.54 2.67 6.78
CA ILE A 539 -5.62 3.66 6.79
C ILE A 539 -5.05 5.08 6.62
N ARG A 540 -5.53 5.80 5.59
CA ARG A 540 -5.26 7.21 5.34
C ARG A 540 -6.34 8.06 6.00
N MET A 541 -5.91 8.95 6.88
CA MET A 541 -6.76 9.95 7.52
C MET A 541 -6.08 11.32 7.42
N ASP A 542 -6.54 12.17 6.50
CA ASP A 542 -5.99 13.51 6.26
C ASP A 542 -6.15 14.48 7.45
N SER A 543 -6.86 14.05 8.49
CA SER A 543 -6.95 14.74 9.78
C SER A 543 -5.65 14.70 10.61
N GLY A 544 -4.68 13.88 10.20
CA GLY A 544 -3.43 13.65 10.92
C GLY A 544 -3.53 12.54 11.97
N LEU A 545 -4.67 11.85 12.07
CA LEU A 545 -4.81 10.66 12.90
C LEU A 545 -3.85 9.57 12.40
N GLN A 546 -3.22 8.89 13.35
CA GLN A 546 -2.24 7.84 13.09
C GLN A 546 -2.91 6.50 12.86
N ALA A 547 -2.35 5.69 11.97
CA ALA A 547 -2.71 4.30 11.72
C ALA A 547 -1.44 3.48 11.46
N THR A 548 -1.56 2.17 11.28
CA THR A 548 -0.40 1.33 11.03
C THR A 548 -0.07 1.26 9.54
N SER A 549 1.18 1.55 9.15
CA SER A 549 1.63 1.44 7.75
C SER A 549 2.20 0.05 7.45
N MET A 550 1.56 -0.63 6.50
CA MET A 550 1.84 -2.00 6.02
C MET A 550 2.82 -1.99 4.84
N PRO A 551 3.41 -3.15 4.49
CA PRO A 551 4.18 -3.29 3.26
C PRO A 551 3.34 -3.03 2.01
N ASN A 552 4.01 -2.68 0.92
CA ASN A 552 3.36 -2.47 -0.37
C ASN A 552 2.86 -3.80 -1.00
N GLY A 553 2.01 -3.69 -2.02
CA GLY A 553 1.38 -4.85 -2.66
C GLY A 553 2.41 -5.82 -3.26
N THR A 554 3.45 -5.30 -3.91
CA THR A 554 4.47 -6.13 -4.57
C THR A 554 5.26 -6.96 -3.55
N LEU A 555 5.59 -6.39 -2.39
CA LEU A 555 6.22 -7.12 -1.28
C LEU A 555 5.29 -8.22 -0.76
N LEU A 556 4.00 -7.91 -0.57
CA LEU A 556 3.03 -8.90 -0.10
C LEU A 556 2.86 -10.05 -1.08
N ALA A 557 2.84 -9.77 -2.39
CA ALA A 557 2.84 -10.81 -3.42
C ALA A 557 4.11 -11.66 -3.38
N SER A 558 5.26 -11.02 -3.12
CA SER A 558 6.55 -11.70 -3.00
C SER A 558 6.59 -12.71 -1.86
N THR A 559 5.71 -12.57 -0.86
CA THR A 559 5.61 -13.57 0.22
C THR A 559 5.15 -14.93 -0.28
N MET A 560 4.32 -14.98 -1.34
CA MET A 560 3.54 -16.16 -1.75
C MET A 560 2.86 -16.89 -0.56
N ASN A 561 2.41 -16.12 0.44
CA ASN A 561 1.83 -16.61 1.69
C ASN A 561 0.47 -15.95 1.97
N THR A 562 -0.61 -16.52 1.43
CA THR A 562 -1.96 -15.98 1.57
C THR A 562 -2.45 -15.98 3.01
N GLU A 563 -2.01 -16.94 3.84
CA GLU A 563 -2.41 -17.00 5.25
C GLU A 563 -1.83 -15.83 6.06
N LEU A 564 -0.57 -15.47 5.81
CA LEU A 564 0.07 -14.31 6.44
C LEU A 564 -0.60 -13.00 6.02
N VAL A 565 -0.90 -12.84 4.72
CA VAL A 565 -1.60 -11.66 4.20
C VAL A 565 -3.01 -11.56 4.80
N GLU A 566 -3.76 -12.66 4.88
CA GLU A 566 -5.08 -12.67 5.53
C GLU A 566 -4.99 -12.26 7.00
N ALA A 567 -4.03 -12.79 7.75
CA ALA A 567 -3.82 -12.42 9.15
C ALA A 567 -3.45 -10.94 9.31
N LEU A 568 -2.61 -10.41 8.43
CA LEU A 568 -2.21 -9.00 8.42
C LEU A 568 -3.44 -8.09 8.22
N TYR A 569 -4.26 -8.37 7.21
CA TYR A 569 -5.43 -7.56 6.92
C TYR A 569 -6.62 -7.80 7.85
N TYR A 570 -6.65 -8.93 8.56
CA TYR A 570 -7.51 -9.04 9.74
C TYR A 570 -7.15 -8.01 10.81
N GLY A 571 -5.85 -7.81 11.06
CA GLY A 571 -5.37 -6.76 11.95
C GLY A 571 -5.72 -5.35 11.47
N VAL A 572 -5.54 -5.05 10.18
CA VAL A 572 -6.00 -3.78 9.57
C VAL A 572 -7.51 -3.61 9.73
N GLY A 573 -8.29 -4.68 9.52
CA GLY A 573 -9.74 -4.64 9.69
C GLY A 573 -10.17 -4.33 11.13
N LEU A 574 -9.45 -4.84 12.14
CA LEU A 574 -9.70 -4.46 13.54
C LEU A 574 -9.41 -2.96 13.77
N GLU A 575 -8.36 -2.42 13.15
CA GLU A 575 -8.02 -0.99 13.23
C GLU A 575 -9.13 -0.14 12.59
N MET A 576 -9.65 -0.56 11.43
CA MET A 576 -10.78 0.09 10.76
C MET A 576 -12.05 0.10 11.60
N VAL A 577 -12.40 -1.02 12.26
CA VAL A 577 -13.52 -1.08 13.21
C VAL A 577 -13.33 -0.06 14.33
N GLY A 578 -12.09 0.07 14.84
CA GLY A 578 -11.72 1.09 15.80
C GLY A 578 -12.05 2.49 15.27
N TYR A 579 -11.67 2.83 14.06
CA TYR A 579 -11.92 4.15 13.46
C TYR A 579 -13.32 4.34 12.86
N ASN A 580 -14.26 3.40 13.04
CA ASN A 580 -15.58 3.40 12.37
C ASN A 580 -15.49 3.56 10.84
N ILE A 581 -14.56 2.83 10.23
CA ILE A 581 -14.38 2.77 8.77
C ILE A 581 -14.93 1.43 8.29
N ASP A 582 -15.83 1.46 7.31
CA ASP A 582 -16.51 0.26 6.81
C ASP A 582 -15.78 -0.40 5.64
N ILE A 583 -15.13 0.42 4.81
CA ILE A 583 -14.54 0.02 3.55
C ILE A 583 -13.12 0.57 3.41
N LEU A 584 -12.16 -0.33 3.20
CA LEU A 584 -10.80 0.03 2.76
C LEU A 584 -10.78 0.10 1.24
N LEU A 585 -10.22 1.16 0.66
CA LEU A 585 -10.04 1.30 -0.77
C LEU A 585 -8.79 0.53 -1.24
N GLY A 586 -8.85 -0.78 -1.07
CA GLY A 586 -7.85 -1.76 -1.44
C GLY A 586 -8.40 -3.17 -1.27
N PRO A 587 -7.76 -4.18 -1.88
CA PRO A 587 -6.45 -4.12 -2.51
C PRO A 587 -6.46 -3.51 -3.92
N GLY A 588 -5.37 -2.83 -4.29
CA GLY A 588 -5.01 -2.57 -5.68
C GLY A 588 -4.50 -3.87 -6.32
N MET A 589 -5.01 -4.24 -7.49
CA MET A 589 -4.76 -5.55 -8.09
C MET A 589 -4.77 -5.55 -9.62
N ASN A 590 -4.41 -4.42 -10.23
CA ASN A 590 -4.13 -4.37 -11.66
C ASN A 590 -2.88 -5.20 -11.97
N ILE A 591 -2.83 -5.83 -13.14
CA ILE A 591 -1.68 -6.61 -13.60
C ILE A 591 -0.44 -5.72 -13.82
N HIS A 592 0.75 -6.20 -13.46
CA HIS A 592 2.00 -5.55 -13.86
C HIS A 592 2.27 -5.79 -15.35
N ARG A 593 1.55 -5.07 -16.21
CA ARG A 593 1.67 -5.19 -17.67
C ARG A 593 3.07 -4.79 -18.13
N HIS A 594 3.61 -3.71 -17.56
CA HIS A 594 4.91 -3.15 -17.89
C HIS A 594 5.59 -2.64 -16.61
N PRO A 595 6.92 -2.81 -16.45
CA PRO A 595 7.62 -2.42 -15.22
C PRO A 595 7.57 -0.92 -14.93
N LEU A 596 7.35 -0.08 -15.95
CA LEU A 596 7.30 1.37 -15.78
C LEU A 596 5.99 1.92 -15.22
N CYS A 597 4.94 1.12 -15.06
CA CYS A 597 3.70 1.63 -14.48
C CYS A 597 3.96 2.23 -13.08
N GLY A 598 3.53 3.48 -12.87
CA GLY A 598 3.79 4.22 -11.62
C GLY A 598 3.23 3.55 -10.36
N ARG A 599 2.15 2.78 -10.49
CA ARG A 599 1.42 2.15 -9.38
C ARG A 599 1.68 0.66 -9.18
N ASN A 600 2.64 0.05 -9.89
CA ASN A 600 2.99 -1.37 -9.66
C ASN A 600 3.24 -1.67 -8.17
N PHE A 601 3.83 -0.72 -7.42
CA PHE A 601 4.12 -0.89 -5.98
C PHE A 601 2.89 -1.29 -5.13
N GLU A 602 1.69 -0.79 -5.46
CA GLU A 602 0.47 -1.13 -4.71
C GLU A 602 -0.31 -2.31 -5.30
N TYR A 603 0.10 -2.79 -6.47
CA TYR A 603 -0.41 -3.98 -7.13
C TYR A 603 0.44 -5.20 -6.75
N PHE A 604 0.07 -6.38 -7.26
CA PHE A 604 0.66 -7.64 -6.83
C PHE A 604 1.69 -8.21 -7.80
N SER A 605 1.33 -8.44 -9.07
CA SER A 605 2.12 -9.28 -9.97
C SER A 605 1.74 -9.13 -11.44
N GLU A 606 2.63 -9.52 -12.34
CA GLU A 606 2.34 -9.82 -13.75
C GLU A 606 1.41 -11.04 -13.94
N ASP A 607 1.25 -11.88 -12.91
CA ASP A 607 0.42 -13.09 -12.95
C ASP A 607 -0.98 -12.87 -12.34
N PRO A 608 -2.06 -13.23 -13.06
CA PRO A 608 -3.42 -13.09 -12.57
C PRO A 608 -3.79 -14.02 -11.42
N LEU A 609 -3.18 -15.21 -11.32
CA LEU A 609 -3.48 -16.14 -10.24
C LEU A 609 -2.86 -15.65 -8.94
N LEU A 610 -1.57 -15.29 -8.95
CA LEU A 610 -0.93 -14.70 -7.77
C LEU A 610 -1.68 -13.43 -7.32
N THR A 611 -2.00 -12.54 -8.26
CA THR A 611 -2.79 -11.32 -8.02
C THR A 611 -4.16 -11.62 -7.38
N GLY A 612 -4.89 -12.59 -7.94
CA GLY A 612 -6.21 -12.96 -7.44
C GLY A 612 -6.18 -13.59 -6.04
N TYR A 613 -5.21 -14.47 -5.76
CA TYR A 613 -5.09 -15.13 -4.46
C TYR A 613 -4.63 -14.15 -3.37
N MET A 614 -3.73 -13.22 -3.69
CA MET A 614 -3.34 -12.15 -2.75
C MET A 614 -4.50 -11.19 -2.49
N GLY A 615 -5.22 -10.77 -3.54
CA GLY A 615 -6.40 -9.93 -3.38
C GLY A 615 -7.50 -10.60 -2.55
N ALA A 616 -7.73 -11.90 -2.76
CA ALA A 616 -8.66 -12.70 -1.96
C ALA A 616 -8.26 -12.78 -0.48
N ALA A 617 -6.95 -12.96 -0.18
CA ALA A 617 -6.44 -12.98 1.18
C ALA A 617 -6.69 -11.65 1.92
N VAL A 618 -6.44 -10.52 1.25
CA VAL A 618 -6.75 -9.18 1.79
C VAL A 618 -8.24 -9.05 2.14
N VAL A 619 -9.11 -9.40 1.19
CA VAL A 619 -10.57 -9.31 1.37
C VAL A 619 -11.05 -10.22 2.51
N ASN A 620 -10.58 -11.46 2.57
CA ASN A 620 -10.93 -12.40 3.64
C ASN A 620 -10.52 -11.87 5.02
N GLY A 621 -9.30 -11.30 5.14
CA GLY A 621 -8.82 -10.72 6.39
C GLY A 621 -9.73 -9.60 6.89
N LEU A 622 -10.05 -8.65 6.01
CA LEU A 622 -10.95 -7.52 6.31
C LEU A 622 -12.36 -7.99 6.69
N GLN A 623 -12.93 -8.93 5.91
CA GLN A 623 -14.27 -9.48 6.16
C GLN A 623 -14.35 -10.27 7.45
N ARG A 624 -13.29 -10.97 7.83
CA ARG A 624 -13.20 -11.66 9.12
C ARG A 624 -13.24 -10.68 10.31
N ALA A 625 -12.78 -9.45 10.13
CA ALA A 625 -12.89 -8.38 11.12
C ALA A 625 -14.26 -7.66 11.09
N GLY A 626 -15.13 -7.99 10.14
CA GLY A 626 -16.45 -7.39 9.95
C GLY A 626 -16.47 -6.21 8.95
N VAL A 627 -15.34 -5.72 8.49
CA VAL A 627 -15.27 -4.66 7.46
C VAL A 627 -15.09 -5.27 6.06
N THR A 628 -14.83 -4.48 5.03
CA THR A 628 -14.49 -5.05 3.71
C THR A 628 -13.43 -4.23 3.00
N GLY A 629 -12.76 -4.84 2.03
CA GLY A 629 -11.98 -4.14 1.01
C GLY A 629 -12.80 -3.89 -0.25
N THR A 630 -12.40 -2.86 -0.99
CA THR A 630 -12.85 -2.60 -2.37
C THR A 630 -11.74 -3.00 -3.33
N ILE A 631 -11.94 -4.07 -4.09
CA ILE A 631 -10.96 -4.51 -5.09
C ILE A 631 -10.89 -3.48 -6.22
N LYS A 632 -9.68 -3.01 -6.56
CA LYS A 632 -9.45 -1.90 -7.50
C LYS A 632 -8.22 -2.09 -8.40
N HIS A 633 -8.12 -1.47 -9.56
CA HIS A 633 -9.12 -0.68 -10.27
C HIS A 633 -9.63 -1.52 -11.44
N MET A 634 -10.92 -1.79 -11.47
CA MET A 634 -11.57 -2.65 -12.44
C MET A 634 -11.90 -1.86 -13.72
N ALA A 635 -11.16 -1.95 -14.83
CA ALA A 635 -10.04 -2.84 -15.10
C ALA A 635 -9.02 -2.17 -16.05
N LEU A 636 -7.92 -2.86 -16.36
CA LEU A 636 -6.89 -2.41 -17.31
C LEU A 636 -6.24 -1.03 -16.99
N ASN A 637 -6.28 -0.58 -15.74
CA ASN A 637 -5.54 0.61 -15.30
C ASN A 637 -4.06 0.28 -15.06
N ASN A 638 -3.34 -0.06 -16.14
CA ASN A 638 -1.95 -0.53 -16.09
C ASN A 638 -0.95 0.55 -16.54
N GLN A 639 -1.39 1.80 -16.70
CA GLN A 639 -0.59 2.97 -17.09
C GLN A 639 -1.15 4.20 -16.37
N GLU A 640 -0.30 4.97 -15.71
CA GLU A 640 -0.76 6.14 -14.94
C GLU A 640 -0.80 7.42 -15.78
N TYR A 641 0.14 7.56 -16.72
CA TYR A 641 0.16 8.70 -17.63
C TYR A 641 -1.14 8.75 -18.44
N ARG A 642 -1.89 9.84 -18.25
CA ARG A 642 -3.21 10.09 -18.87
C ARG A 642 -4.27 9.02 -18.55
N ARG A 643 -4.21 8.38 -17.38
CA ARG A 643 -5.17 7.35 -16.92
C ARG A 643 -6.66 7.73 -16.99
N PHE A 644 -7.00 9.02 -17.06
CA PHE A 644 -8.38 9.49 -17.23
C PHE A 644 -8.92 9.36 -18.65
N ASP A 645 -8.05 9.23 -19.65
CA ASP A 645 -8.39 9.38 -21.05
C ASP A 645 -7.72 8.35 -21.98
N SER A 646 -6.63 7.71 -21.56
CA SER A 646 -5.93 6.71 -22.37
C SER A 646 -6.74 5.42 -22.51
N ASP A 647 -7.19 5.10 -23.71
CA ASP A 647 -8.00 3.89 -23.97
C ASP A 647 -7.14 2.62 -23.97
N SER A 648 -7.53 1.64 -23.16
CA SER A 648 -6.92 0.31 -23.18
C SER A 648 -7.62 -0.56 -24.22
N ILE A 649 -6.95 -0.80 -25.34
CA ILE A 649 -7.48 -1.57 -26.47
C ILE A 649 -6.94 -3.00 -26.38
N ALA A 650 -7.81 -3.95 -26.04
CA ALA A 650 -7.43 -5.34 -25.76
C ALA A 650 -8.45 -6.34 -26.32
N SER A 651 -8.01 -7.59 -26.56
CA SER A 651 -8.89 -8.67 -26.98
C SER A 651 -9.77 -9.15 -25.83
N GLU A 652 -10.92 -9.77 -26.13
CA GLU A 652 -11.78 -10.37 -25.12
C GLU A 652 -11.04 -11.51 -24.39
N ARG A 653 -10.20 -12.28 -25.11
CA ARG A 653 -9.38 -13.33 -24.53
C ARG A 653 -8.40 -12.79 -23.47
N ALA A 654 -7.63 -11.77 -23.80
CA ALA A 654 -6.67 -11.17 -22.88
C ALA A 654 -7.37 -10.54 -21.67
N ILE A 655 -8.47 -9.82 -21.90
CA ILE A 655 -9.31 -9.25 -20.85
C ILE A 655 -9.76 -10.36 -19.87
N ARG A 656 -10.26 -11.49 -20.37
CA ARG A 656 -10.77 -12.59 -19.53
C ARG A 656 -9.68 -13.41 -18.84
N GLU A 657 -8.63 -13.78 -19.55
CA GLU A 657 -7.57 -14.67 -19.04
C GLU A 657 -6.55 -13.95 -18.16
N ILE A 658 -6.32 -12.64 -18.37
CA ILE A 658 -5.30 -11.85 -17.66
C ILE A 658 -5.94 -10.78 -16.78
N TYR A 659 -6.58 -9.77 -17.37
CA TYR A 659 -6.88 -8.53 -16.64
C TYR A 659 -8.09 -8.60 -15.71
N LEU A 660 -9.04 -9.49 -15.98
CA LEU A 660 -10.21 -9.73 -15.14
C LEU A 660 -10.06 -10.93 -14.21
N LYS A 661 -9.12 -11.84 -14.50
CA LYS A 661 -8.98 -13.11 -13.79
C LYS A 661 -8.68 -12.93 -12.30
N GLY A 662 -7.83 -11.97 -11.94
CA GLY A 662 -7.56 -11.66 -10.53
C GLY A 662 -8.84 -11.24 -9.78
N PHE A 663 -9.61 -10.32 -10.35
CA PHE A 663 -10.86 -9.84 -9.78
C PHE A 663 -11.92 -10.95 -9.70
N GLU A 664 -12.00 -11.81 -10.72
CA GLU A 664 -12.87 -12.99 -10.72
C GLU A 664 -12.56 -13.90 -9.53
N ILE A 665 -11.27 -14.17 -9.28
CA ILE A 665 -10.82 -14.98 -8.15
C ILE A 665 -11.23 -14.32 -6.83
N ALA A 666 -11.04 -13.01 -6.67
CA ALA A 666 -11.44 -12.30 -5.45
C ALA A 666 -12.97 -12.35 -5.23
N VAL A 667 -13.77 -12.19 -6.28
CA VAL A 667 -15.24 -12.33 -6.20
C VAL A 667 -15.66 -13.75 -5.84
N LYS A 668 -15.09 -14.78 -6.49
CA LYS A 668 -15.54 -16.16 -6.32
C LYS A 668 -14.97 -16.84 -5.07
N LYS A 669 -13.71 -16.56 -4.70
CA LYS A 669 -13.04 -17.22 -3.56
C LYS A 669 -13.19 -16.45 -2.25
N ALA A 670 -13.20 -15.12 -2.29
CA ALA A 670 -13.33 -14.29 -1.08
C ALA A 670 -14.71 -13.66 -0.92
N HIS A 671 -15.64 -13.91 -1.86
CA HIS A 671 -16.97 -13.29 -1.86
C HIS A 671 -16.89 -11.77 -1.71
N ALA A 672 -15.95 -11.14 -2.42
CA ALA A 672 -15.75 -9.70 -2.36
C ALA A 672 -17.08 -8.97 -2.50
N ARG A 673 -17.26 -7.89 -1.73
CA ARG A 673 -18.53 -7.15 -1.62
C ARG A 673 -18.46 -5.73 -2.17
N ALA A 674 -17.29 -5.25 -2.58
CA ALA A 674 -17.11 -3.93 -3.17
C ALA A 674 -16.07 -3.97 -4.29
N ILE A 675 -16.36 -3.30 -5.41
CA ILE A 675 -15.47 -3.14 -6.57
C ILE A 675 -15.38 -1.66 -6.90
N MET A 676 -14.18 -1.17 -7.22
CA MET A 676 -13.98 0.17 -7.77
C MET A 676 -13.57 0.07 -9.24
N THR A 677 -14.28 0.78 -10.12
CA THR A 677 -13.91 0.83 -11.54
C THR A 677 -12.69 1.72 -11.77
N SER A 678 -11.99 1.53 -12.87
CA SER A 678 -10.86 2.39 -13.24
C SER A 678 -11.28 3.73 -13.84
N TYR A 679 -10.31 4.63 -13.98
CA TYR A 679 -10.46 5.91 -14.67
C TYR A 679 -10.50 5.80 -16.19
N ASN A 680 -9.86 4.78 -16.77
CA ASN A 680 -9.61 4.70 -18.20
C ASN A 680 -10.80 4.12 -18.98
N PRO A 681 -10.91 4.45 -20.28
CA PRO A 681 -11.68 3.65 -21.21
C PRO A 681 -11.06 2.28 -21.48
N ILE A 682 -11.93 1.32 -21.76
CA ILE A 682 -11.62 -0.04 -22.17
C ILE A 682 -12.38 -0.29 -23.46
N ASN A 683 -11.65 -0.42 -24.57
CA ASN A 683 -12.23 -0.59 -25.91
C ASN A 683 -13.28 0.50 -26.23
N GLY A 684 -12.97 1.75 -25.90
CA GLY A 684 -13.77 2.94 -26.25
C GLY A 684 -14.85 3.36 -25.24
N ILE A 685 -15.04 2.60 -24.15
CA ILE A 685 -16.03 2.92 -23.11
C ILE A 685 -15.35 3.00 -21.74
N TRP A 686 -15.54 4.11 -21.03
CA TRP A 686 -15.03 4.31 -19.67
C TRP A 686 -15.54 3.21 -18.74
N ALA A 687 -14.64 2.66 -17.92
CA ALA A 687 -14.94 1.49 -17.09
C ALA A 687 -16.18 1.69 -16.20
N ALA A 688 -16.37 2.89 -15.65
CA ALA A 688 -17.53 3.27 -14.83
C ALA A 688 -18.88 3.22 -15.57
N GLY A 689 -18.90 3.37 -16.90
CA GLY A 689 -20.08 3.29 -17.76
C GLY A 689 -20.17 2.01 -18.60
N ASN A 690 -19.27 1.05 -18.39
CA ASN A 690 -19.14 -0.11 -19.27
C ASN A 690 -20.11 -1.24 -18.88
N TYR A 691 -21.21 -1.35 -19.62
CA TYR A 691 -22.28 -2.32 -19.39
C TYR A 691 -21.81 -3.79 -19.47
N ASP A 692 -20.96 -4.11 -20.44
CA ASP A 692 -20.42 -5.46 -20.57
C ASP A 692 -19.54 -5.83 -19.38
N LEU A 693 -18.70 -4.91 -18.91
CA LEU A 693 -17.86 -5.13 -17.72
C LEU A 693 -18.72 -5.33 -16.47
N ILE A 694 -19.64 -4.41 -16.20
CA ILE A 694 -20.34 -4.36 -14.91
C ILE A 694 -21.55 -5.30 -14.90
N ALA A 695 -22.54 -5.07 -15.76
CA ALA A 695 -23.78 -5.85 -15.76
C ALA A 695 -23.58 -7.29 -16.26
N ARG A 696 -22.71 -7.50 -17.27
CA ARG A 696 -22.57 -8.83 -17.89
C ARG A 696 -21.50 -9.68 -17.23
N VAL A 697 -20.26 -9.22 -17.17
CA VAL A 697 -19.19 -10.01 -16.55
C VAL A 697 -19.35 -10.09 -15.03
N ILE A 698 -19.31 -8.94 -14.35
CA ILE A 698 -19.28 -8.91 -12.89
C ILE A 698 -20.59 -9.46 -12.29
N ARG A 699 -21.75 -8.94 -12.71
CA ARG A 699 -23.04 -9.34 -12.11
C ARG A 699 -23.58 -10.66 -12.64
N HIS A 700 -23.62 -10.85 -13.96
CA HIS A 700 -24.28 -12.02 -14.54
C HIS A 700 -23.37 -13.26 -14.61
N GLU A 701 -22.12 -13.14 -15.08
CA GLU A 701 -21.23 -14.29 -15.21
C GLU A 701 -20.58 -14.72 -13.88
N TRP A 702 -20.23 -13.77 -13.01
CA TRP A 702 -19.58 -14.07 -11.72
C TRP A 702 -20.52 -14.06 -10.52
N ASP A 703 -21.78 -13.70 -10.72
CA ASP A 703 -22.81 -13.62 -9.68
C ASP A 703 -22.48 -12.63 -8.55
N PHE A 704 -21.73 -11.55 -8.82
CA PHE A 704 -21.35 -10.57 -7.80
C PHE A 704 -22.60 -9.86 -7.22
N LYS A 705 -22.73 -9.85 -5.89
CA LYS A 705 -23.88 -9.26 -5.14
C LYS A 705 -23.54 -8.00 -4.34
N GLY A 706 -22.31 -7.50 -4.47
CA GLY A 706 -21.81 -6.34 -3.73
C GLY A 706 -22.20 -5.00 -4.35
N ILE A 707 -21.40 -3.96 -4.10
CA ILE A 707 -21.49 -2.63 -4.73
C ILE A 707 -20.35 -2.39 -5.73
N VAL A 708 -20.63 -1.66 -6.80
CA VAL A 708 -19.65 -1.12 -7.74
C VAL A 708 -19.64 0.40 -7.60
N MET A 709 -18.48 0.96 -7.25
CA MET A 709 -18.27 2.41 -7.16
C MET A 709 -17.31 2.88 -8.24
N THR A 710 -17.41 4.14 -8.63
CA THR A 710 -16.39 4.76 -9.48
C THR A 710 -15.10 4.99 -8.70
N ASP A 711 -13.99 5.15 -9.42
CA ASP A 711 -12.86 5.92 -8.88
C ASP A 711 -13.26 7.41 -8.72
N TRP A 712 -12.47 8.17 -7.97
CA TRP A 712 -12.78 9.53 -7.55
C TRP A 712 -12.85 10.51 -8.73
N TRP A 713 -14.04 10.99 -9.04
CA TRP A 713 -14.33 11.89 -10.15
C TRP A 713 -14.05 11.26 -11.52
N ALA A 714 -14.29 9.96 -11.66
CA ALA A 714 -14.19 9.25 -12.93
C ALA A 714 -15.17 9.80 -13.98
N LYS A 715 -14.82 9.63 -15.26
CA LYS A 715 -15.70 9.94 -16.39
C LYS A 715 -16.54 8.72 -16.75
N MET A 716 -17.65 8.95 -17.42
CA MET A 716 -18.53 7.93 -18.00
C MET A 716 -18.99 8.36 -19.40
N ASN A 717 -19.21 7.40 -20.29
CA ASN A 717 -19.80 7.64 -21.60
C ASN A 717 -20.83 6.57 -21.96
N ASP A 718 -21.77 6.93 -22.85
CA ASP A 718 -22.46 5.92 -23.65
C ASP A 718 -21.51 5.46 -24.79
N ASP A 719 -21.78 4.31 -25.41
CA ASP A 719 -20.95 3.80 -26.51
C ASP A 719 -20.82 4.84 -27.64
N GLN A 720 -19.59 5.09 -28.10
CA GLN A 720 -19.23 6.08 -29.13
C GLN A 720 -19.44 7.55 -28.77
N GLU A 721 -19.81 7.86 -27.53
CA GLU A 721 -19.94 9.24 -27.02
C GLU A 721 -18.70 9.64 -26.19
N PRO A 722 -18.41 10.95 -26.02
CA PRO A 722 -17.30 11.40 -25.19
C PRO A 722 -17.51 11.13 -23.69
N GLY A 723 -16.40 10.96 -22.95
CA GLY A 723 -16.39 10.76 -21.51
C GLY A 723 -16.66 12.05 -20.72
N GLU A 724 -17.68 12.03 -19.86
CA GLU A 724 -18.05 13.14 -18.99
C GLU A 724 -18.27 12.67 -17.54
N ARG A 725 -17.86 13.49 -16.56
CA ARG A 725 -18.06 13.23 -15.13
C ARG A 725 -19.53 13.33 -14.71
N THR A 726 -20.30 14.17 -15.39
CA THR A 726 -21.73 14.43 -15.12
C THR A 726 -22.63 13.33 -15.67
N ASN A 727 -22.11 12.39 -16.45
CA ASN A 727 -22.89 11.37 -17.16
C ASN A 727 -23.24 10.15 -16.27
N ILE A 728 -23.85 10.38 -15.12
CA ILE A 728 -24.15 9.30 -14.17
C ILE A 728 -25.25 8.35 -14.68
N LYS A 729 -26.06 8.75 -15.68
CA LYS A 729 -26.98 7.79 -16.34
C LYS A 729 -26.23 6.60 -16.93
N SER A 730 -25.03 6.78 -17.50
CA SER A 730 -24.29 5.69 -18.13
C SER A 730 -23.81 4.69 -17.06
N MET A 731 -23.31 5.20 -15.93
CA MET A 731 -22.98 4.38 -14.76
C MET A 731 -24.16 3.54 -14.31
N ILE A 732 -25.34 4.15 -14.12
CA ILE A 732 -26.52 3.45 -13.61
C ILE A 732 -27.02 2.41 -14.61
N LYS A 733 -27.04 2.74 -15.92
CA LYS A 733 -27.40 1.78 -16.98
C LYS A 733 -26.44 0.60 -17.01
N ALA A 734 -25.15 0.83 -16.75
CA ALA A 734 -24.15 -0.23 -16.62
C ALA A 734 -24.32 -1.08 -15.35
N GLN A 735 -25.25 -0.74 -14.45
CA GLN A 735 -25.39 -1.30 -13.10
C GLN A 735 -24.21 -0.98 -12.16
N GLY A 736 -23.54 0.15 -12.41
CA GLY A 736 -22.72 0.82 -11.42
C GLY A 736 -23.61 1.50 -10.38
N ASP A 737 -23.19 1.47 -9.12
CA ASP A 737 -24.06 1.80 -7.99
C ASP A 737 -23.76 3.20 -7.42
N LEU A 738 -22.49 3.55 -7.27
CA LEU A 738 -22.05 4.76 -6.55
C LEU A 738 -21.08 5.61 -7.36
N TYR A 739 -21.45 6.85 -7.63
CA TYR A 739 -20.53 7.86 -8.11
C TYR A 739 -19.74 8.44 -6.93
N MET A 740 -18.42 8.25 -6.95
CA MET A 740 -17.48 8.80 -5.98
C MET A 740 -16.74 9.97 -6.65
N VAL A 741 -16.82 11.22 -6.19
CA VAL A 741 -17.69 11.75 -5.14
C VAL A 741 -18.29 13.09 -5.57
N VAL A 742 -19.37 13.48 -4.89
CA VAL A 742 -19.93 14.83 -4.91
C VAL A 742 -19.62 15.54 -3.59
N VAL A 743 -19.71 16.87 -3.57
CA VAL A 743 -19.55 17.65 -2.33
C VAL A 743 -20.79 17.55 -1.46
N ASP A 744 -21.97 17.64 -2.08
CA ASP A 744 -23.26 17.52 -1.41
C ASP A 744 -24.25 16.77 -2.30
N ALA A 745 -24.73 15.62 -1.81
CA ALA A 745 -25.63 14.76 -2.57
C ALA A 745 -27.00 15.39 -2.76
N LYS A 746 -27.46 16.19 -1.78
CA LYS A 746 -28.80 16.78 -1.77
C LYS A 746 -28.97 17.85 -2.85
N SER A 747 -28.01 18.77 -2.96
CA SER A 747 -28.05 19.85 -3.95
C SER A 747 -27.63 19.40 -5.35
N ASN A 748 -27.22 18.14 -5.54
CA ASN A 748 -26.57 17.67 -6.77
C ASN A 748 -25.39 18.58 -7.13
N SER A 749 -24.41 18.70 -6.24
CA SER A 749 -23.29 19.64 -6.43
C SER A 749 -22.44 19.38 -7.68
N LEU A 750 -22.55 18.18 -8.27
CA LEU A 750 -21.90 17.81 -9.53
C LEU A 750 -22.63 18.35 -10.77
N ASN A 751 -23.91 18.74 -10.64
CA ASN A 751 -24.82 18.94 -11.76
C ASN A 751 -24.86 17.73 -12.70
N ASP A 752 -25.02 16.54 -12.12
CA ASP A 752 -25.17 15.32 -12.89
C ASP A 752 -26.49 15.26 -13.66
N ASN A 753 -26.55 14.34 -14.63
CA ASN A 753 -27.66 14.23 -15.57
C ASN A 753 -28.79 13.28 -15.15
N PHE A 754 -28.89 12.84 -13.88
CA PHE A 754 -29.88 11.84 -13.46
C PHE A 754 -31.32 12.24 -13.77
N MET A 755 -31.77 13.38 -13.26
CA MET A 755 -33.17 13.82 -13.38
C MET A 755 -33.53 14.11 -14.83
N ALA A 756 -32.66 14.81 -15.56
CA ALA A 756 -32.83 15.08 -16.98
C ALA A 756 -32.93 13.79 -17.82
N SER A 757 -32.19 12.73 -17.43
CA SER A 757 -32.21 11.44 -18.12
C SER A 757 -33.48 10.63 -17.84
N ILE A 758 -34.07 10.77 -16.65
CA ILE A 758 -35.40 10.22 -16.34
C ILE A 758 -36.46 10.93 -17.17
N GLU A 759 -36.42 12.27 -17.22
CA GLU A 759 -37.41 13.09 -17.95
C GLU A 759 -37.41 12.83 -19.47
N ASN A 760 -36.23 12.64 -20.07
CA ASN A 760 -36.10 12.35 -21.50
C ASN A 760 -36.19 10.84 -21.84
N GLY A 761 -36.35 9.98 -20.84
CA GLY A 761 -36.50 8.53 -21.00
C GLY A 761 -35.22 7.76 -21.36
N SER A 762 -34.04 8.39 -21.31
CA SER A 762 -32.75 7.72 -21.55
C SER A 762 -32.23 6.94 -20.34
N LEU A 763 -32.80 7.19 -19.15
CA LEU A 763 -32.66 6.39 -17.93
C LEU A 763 -34.04 5.99 -17.43
N THR A 764 -34.21 4.73 -17.02
CA THR A 764 -35.47 4.25 -16.45
C THR A 764 -35.42 4.27 -14.92
N LYS A 765 -36.59 4.41 -14.27
CA LYS A 765 -36.68 4.26 -12.81
C LYS A 765 -36.22 2.88 -12.35
N ALA A 766 -36.46 1.84 -13.15
CA ALA A 766 -36.06 0.46 -12.84
C ALA A 766 -34.53 0.30 -12.73
N GLU A 767 -33.76 0.94 -13.62
CA GLU A 767 -32.29 0.93 -13.56
C GLU A 767 -31.77 1.61 -12.28
N ALA A 768 -32.35 2.76 -11.91
CA ALA A 768 -32.01 3.43 -10.64
C ALA A 768 -32.40 2.60 -9.41
N GLN A 769 -33.53 1.88 -9.47
CA GLN A 769 -33.94 0.96 -8.41
C GLN A 769 -32.97 -0.20 -8.22
N VAL A 770 -32.33 -0.71 -9.29
CA VAL A 770 -31.30 -1.75 -9.18
C VAL A 770 -30.09 -1.22 -8.40
N ALA A 771 -29.58 -0.03 -8.72
CA ALA A 771 -28.47 0.57 -8.00
C ALA A 771 -28.81 0.78 -6.51
N ALA A 772 -29.99 1.35 -6.22
CA ALA A 772 -30.45 1.52 -4.83
C ALA A 772 -30.58 0.18 -4.08
N LYS A 773 -31.09 -0.86 -4.75
CA LYS A 773 -31.20 -2.22 -4.18
C LYS A 773 -29.83 -2.79 -3.81
N ASN A 774 -28.82 -2.64 -4.67
CA ASN A 774 -27.46 -3.11 -4.40
C ASN A 774 -26.85 -2.38 -3.19
N ILE A 775 -26.98 -1.05 -3.15
CA ILE A 775 -26.47 -0.22 -2.04
C ILE A 775 -27.14 -0.61 -0.73
N ILE A 776 -28.48 -0.69 -0.70
CA ILE A 776 -29.21 -1.01 0.52
C ILE A 776 -28.99 -2.46 0.95
N SER A 777 -28.87 -3.40 0.01
CA SER A 777 -28.50 -4.78 0.32
C SER A 777 -27.09 -4.88 0.94
N PHE A 778 -26.13 -4.11 0.43
CA PHE A 778 -24.81 -4.01 1.03
C PHE A 778 -24.87 -3.43 2.45
N ILE A 779 -25.62 -2.35 2.64
CA ILE A 779 -25.83 -1.72 3.95
C ILE A 779 -26.44 -2.70 4.95
N LEU A 780 -27.48 -3.45 4.58
CA LEU A 780 -28.12 -4.45 5.45
C LEU A 780 -27.12 -5.49 5.98
N ASN A 781 -26.12 -5.84 5.16
CA ASN A 781 -25.08 -6.81 5.49
C ASN A 781 -23.78 -6.17 6.01
N SER A 782 -23.78 -4.86 6.24
CA SER A 782 -22.64 -4.13 6.79
C SER A 782 -22.57 -4.30 8.30
N SER A 783 -21.37 -4.39 8.84
CA SER A 783 -21.17 -4.51 10.29
C SER A 783 -21.65 -3.29 11.05
N MET A 784 -21.60 -2.10 10.45
CA MET A 784 -22.23 -0.89 11.02
C MET A 784 -23.72 -1.10 11.24
N TYR A 785 -24.45 -1.60 10.23
CA TYR A 785 -25.88 -1.82 10.40
C TYR A 785 -26.17 -2.94 11.41
N GLN A 786 -25.40 -4.03 11.37
CA GLN A 786 -25.51 -5.11 12.37
C GLN A 786 -25.29 -4.59 13.80
N LYS A 787 -24.32 -3.67 14.00
CA LYS A 787 -24.06 -3.00 15.29
C LYS A 787 -25.24 -2.14 15.73
N LEU A 788 -25.88 -1.40 14.81
CA LEU A 788 -27.08 -0.61 15.11
C LEU A 788 -28.25 -1.49 15.59
N GLN A 789 -28.29 -2.74 15.14
CA GLN A 789 -29.27 -3.76 15.56
C GLN A 789 -28.92 -4.45 16.88
N GLY A 790 -27.80 -4.09 17.51
CA GLY A 790 -27.33 -4.71 18.75
C GLY A 790 -26.61 -6.05 18.56
N ASN A 791 -26.28 -6.44 17.32
CA ASN A 791 -25.47 -7.62 17.05
C ASN A 791 -23.98 -7.31 17.26
N PRO A 792 -23.21 -8.22 17.87
CA PRO A 792 -21.77 -8.03 18.04
C PRO A 792 -21.04 -8.04 16.69
N LEU A 793 -20.09 -7.12 16.54
CA LEU A 793 -19.32 -6.90 15.30
C LEU A 793 -18.43 -8.09 14.90
N ILE A 794 -17.90 -8.83 15.89
CA ILE A 794 -16.88 -9.87 15.70
C ILE A 794 -17.28 -11.10 16.52
N PRO A 795 -17.51 -12.27 15.90
CA PRO A 795 -17.60 -13.55 16.61
C PRO A 795 -16.30 -13.81 17.37
N GLU A 796 -16.34 -14.35 18.59
CA GLU A 796 -15.15 -14.54 19.44
C GLU A 796 -13.96 -15.14 18.66
N PRO A 797 -12.85 -14.40 18.47
CA PRO A 797 -11.74 -14.89 17.67
C PRO A 797 -11.06 -16.07 18.38
N LYS A 798 -10.71 -17.13 17.63
CA LYS A 798 -9.85 -18.22 18.14
C LYS A 798 -8.57 -17.61 18.72
N MET A 799 -8.40 -17.85 20.02
CA MET A 799 -7.46 -17.17 20.89
C MET A 799 -6.13 -17.94 21.01
N PHE A 800 -4.99 -17.33 20.67
CA PHE A 800 -3.66 -17.79 21.13
C PHE A 800 -3.14 -16.84 22.22
N PRO A 801 -2.84 -17.31 23.45
CA PRO A 801 -2.29 -16.45 24.51
C PRO A 801 -0.80 -16.17 24.23
N LEU A 802 -0.43 -14.88 24.10
CA LEU A 802 0.97 -14.44 24.13
C LEU A 802 1.32 -14.07 25.58
N PRO A 803 2.52 -14.44 26.06
CA PRO A 803 2.97 -14.02 27.39
C PRO A 803 3.28 -12.51 27.40
N VAL A 804 2.96 -11.83 28.52
CA VAL A 804 3.18 -10.38 28.69
C VAL A 804 3.87 -10.04 30.01
N LEU A 805 4.58 -8.91 30.04
CA LEU A 805 5.06 -8.28 31.29
C LEU A 805 3.88 -7.57 31.96
N LYS A 806 3.63 -7.77 33.25
CA LYS A 806 2.54 -7.10 33.99
C LYS A 806 2.91 -5.71 34.46
N LYS A 807 4.14 -5.56 34.94
CA LYS A 807 4.70 -4.31 35.42
C LYS A 807 6.18 -4.24 35.08
N VAL A 808 6.65 -3.03 34.80
CA VAL A 808 8.07 -2.75 34.60
C VAL A 808 8.48 -1.67 35.56
N PHE A 809 9.61 -1.88 36.21
CA PHE A 809 10.20 -0.96 37.16
C PHE A 809 11.57 -0.54 36.63
N VAL A 810 11.75 0.76 36.48
CA VAL A 810 13.04 1.38 36.10
C VAL A 810 13.69 1.90 37.36
N ASN A 811 14.86 1.34 37.72
CA ASN A 811 15.59 1.69 38.94
C ASN A 811 14.73 1.59 40.23
N GLY A 812 13.80 0.64 40.27
CA GLY A 812 12.91 0.39 41.42
C GLY A 812 11.64 1.27 41.45
N ILE A 813 11.45 2.16 40.47
CA ILE A 813 10.23 2.97 40.32
C ILE A 813 9.34 2.31 39.26
N GLU A 814 8.07 2.06 39.57
CA GLU A 814 7.10 1.54 38.61
C GLU A 814 6.94 2.53 37.45
N LEU A 815 7.06 2.04 36.22
CA LEU A 815 6.82 2.84 35.04
C LEU A 815 5.31 3.00 34.89
N GLU A 816 4.75 4.11 35.39
CA GLU A 816 3.29 4.36 35.39
C GLU A 816 2.68 4.36 33.97
N SER A 817 3.48 4.71 32.96
CA SER A 817 3.11 4.66 31.54
C SER A 817 3.39 3.32 30.86
N PHE A 818 3.76 2.29 31.64
CA PHE A 818 3.96 0.96 31.12
C PHE A 818 2.63 0.37 30.64
N ASP A 819 2.69 -0.19 29.45
CA ASP A 819 1.60 -0.81 28.73
C ASP A 819 2.12 -2.19 28.32
N GLU A 820 1.58 -3.24 28.93
CA GLU A 820 1.96 -4.63 28.67
C GLU A 820 1.88 -5.02 27.17
N ARG A 821 1.33 -4.15 26.33
CA ARG A 821 1.07 -4.33 24.91
C ARG A 821 2.09 -3.65 23.99
N VAL A 822 2.91 -2.74 24.50
CA VAL A 822 3.99 -2.11 23.73
C VAL A 822 5.24 -2.96 23.91
N THR A 823 5.78 -3.49 22.81
CA THR A 823 6.96 -4.36 22.83
C THR A 823 8.26 -3.58 22.74
N HIS A 824 8.21 -2.27 22.46
CA HIS A 824 9.41 -1.44 22.33
C HIS A 824 9.23 -0.12 23.11
N TYR A 825 10.09 0.09 24.09
CA TYR A 825 10.13 1.27 24.95
C TYR A 825 11.43 2.03 24.74
N HIS A 826 11.31 3.35 24.58
CA HIS A 826 12.43 4.26 24.67
C HIS A 826 12.42 4.87 26.09
N LEU A 827 13.49 4.65 26.83
CA LEU A 827 13.71 5.19 28.17
C LEU A 827 14.65 6.39 28.05
N ASP A 828 14.20 7.56 28.48
CA ASP A 828 15.01 8.79 28.51
C ASP A 828 15.80 8.87 29.82
N THR A 829 16.83 8.05 29.97
CA THR A 829 17.62 7.97 31.21
C THR A 829 19.09 8.38 31.01
N TYR A 830 19.63 9.21 31.90
CA TYR A 830 20.96 9.82 31.75
C TYR A 830 22.14 8.84 31.84
N ASP A 831 21.96 7.66 32.44
CA ASP A 831 22.98 6.62 32.61
C ASP A 831 22.33 5.23 32.78
N HIS A 832 23.15 4.16 32.91
CA HIS A 832 22.73 2.75 33.09
C HIS A 832 21.44 2.60 33.91
N PHE A 833 20.38 2.09 33.28
CA PHE A 833 19.12 1.77 33.95
C PHE A 833 19.10 0.28 34.35
N ASN A 834 18.50 -0.03 35.50
CA ASN A 834 18.21 -1.40 35.92
C ASN A 834 16.72 -1.66 35.79
N LEU A 835 16.35 -2.63 34.95
CA LEU A 835 14.97 -3.10 34.83
C LEU A 835 14.71 -4.28 35.76
N THR A 836 13.60 -4.17 36.49
CA THR A 836 12.94 -5.30 37.14
C THR A 836 11.50 -5.34 36.64
N PHE A 837 10.87 -6.51 36.68
CA PHE A 837 9.57 -6.71 36.08
C PHE A 837 8.77 -7.78 36.81
N GLU A 838 7.46 -7.65 36.73
CA GLU A 838 6.49 -8.64 37.22
C GLU A 838 5.93 -9.41 36.03
N LEU A 839 5.88 -10.74 36.12
CA LEU A 839 5.49 -11.64 35.04
C LEU A 839 4.14 -12.30 35.32
N GLU A 840 3.47 -12.78 34.26
CA GLU A 840 2.34 -13.67 34.43
C GLU A 840 2.74 -15.00 35.09
N PRO A 841 1.90 -15.56 35.99
CA PRO A 841 2.13 -16.88 36.53
C PRO A 841 2.18 -17.89 35.38
N GLN A 842 3.31 -18.60 35.22
CA GLN A 842 3.63 -19.62 34.19
C GLN A 842 4.43 -19.16 32.94
N ALA A 843 4.76 -17.88 32.77
CA ALA A 843 5.69 -17.45 31.72
C ALA A 843 7.15 -17.68 32.13
N SER A 844 7.95 -18.27 31.25
CA SER A 844 9.42 -18.28 31.39
C SER A 844 10.03 -17.09 30.64
N TYR A 845 11.20 -16.61 31.05
CA TYR A 845 11.81 -15.44 30.42
C TYR A 845 13.33 -15.53 30.31
N HIS A 846 13.87 -14.81 29.34
CA HIS A 846 15.30 -14.58 29.17
C HIS A 846 15.57 -13.09 28.96
N VAL A 847 16.57 -12.54 29.64
CA VAL A 847 16.96 -11.13 29.50
C VAL A 847 18.34 -11.01 28.87
N LYS A 848 18.44 -10.31 27.75
CA LYS A 848 19.71 -9.90 27.15
C LYS A 848 19.91 -8.42 27.42
N ARG A 849 21.05 -8.04 28.02
CA ARG A 849 21.38 -6.64 28.36
C ARG A 849 22.66 -6.23 27.63
N ASN A 850 22.69 -5.00 27.13
CA ASN A 850 23.91 -4.29 26.75
C ASN A 850 23.90 -2.87 27.37
N ALA A 851 24.89 -2.03 27.04
CA ALA A 851 25.03 -0.69 27.64
C ALA A 851 23.86 0.27 27.35
N HIS A 852 23.07 0.01 26.30
CA HIS A 852 22.04 0.91 25.79
C HIS A 852 20.68 0.23 25.58
N GLN A 853 20.55 -1.07 25.85
CA GLN A 853 19.34 -1.83 25.56
C GLN A 853 19.18 -3.00 26.52
N THR A 854 17.95 -3.26 26.92
CA THR A 854 17.54 -4.49 27.60
C THR A 854 16.41 -5.14 26.82
N ILE A 855 16.62 -6.37 26.36
CA ILE A 855 15.62 -7.20 25.69
C ILE A 855 15.13 -8.26 26.68
N VAL A 856 13.82 -8.32 26.92
CA VAL A 856 13.15 -9.33 27.74
C VAL A 856 12.33 -10.22 26.81
N SER A 857 12.74 -11.46 26.66
CA SER A 857 12.03 -12.47 25.85
C SER A 857 11.19 -13.33 26.78
N LEU A 858 9.90 -13.49 26.48
CA LEU A 858 8.93 -14.27 27.25
C LEU A 858 8.46 -15.47 26.44
N LEU A 859 8.34 -16.63 27.08
CA LEU A 859 7.88 -17.87 26.45
C LEU A 859 6.78 -18.54 27.27
N TYR A 860 5.66 -18.88 26.61
CA TYR A 860 4.52 -19.62 27.16
C TYR A 860 3.86 -20.51 26.10
N HIS A 861 3.72 -21.81 26.36
CA HIS A 861 3.08 -22.80 25.45
C HIS A 861 3.42 -22.63 23.95
N GLN A 862 4.71 -22.52 23.61
CA GLN A 862 5.25 -22.35 22.25
C GLN A 862 5.04 -20.95 21.61
N ALA A 863 4.45 -20.01 22.34
CA ALA A 863 4.35 -18.61 21.93
C ALA A 863 5.45 -17.77 22.59
N GLU A 864 6.14 -16.95 21.80
CA GLU A 864 7.24 -16.09 22.23
C GLU A 864 6.86 -14.62 22.04
N ASN A 865 7.25 -13.75 22.97
CA ASN A 865 7.06 -12.31 22.89
C ASN A 865 8.30 -11.58 23.42
N HIS A 866 8.70 -10.47 22.80
CA HIS A 866 9.92 -9.73 23.18
C HIS A 866 9.58 -8.30 23.55
N TYR A 867 10.11 -7.83 24.68
CA TYR A 867 10.09 -6.43 25.09
C TYR A 867 11.49 -5.86 24.97
N VAL A 868 11.65 -4.79 24.20
CA VAL A 868 12.91 -4.09 23.98
C VAL A 868 12.84 -2.74 24.67
N PHE A 869 13.71 -2.51 25.64
CA PHE A 869 13.86 -1.22 26.31
C PHE A 869 15.19 -0.62 25.86
N THR A 870 15.16 0.52 25.18
CA THR A 870 16.36 1.22 24.70
C THR A 870 16.61 2.48 25.51
N ASN A 871 17.86 2.73 25.91
CA ASN A 871 18.29 3.99 26.48
C ASN A 871 18.66 4.92 25.33
N ARG A 872 17.98 6.07 25.21
CA ARG A 872 18.57 7.16 24.43
C ARG A 872 19.66 7.81 25.27
N LYS A 873 20.93 7.57 24.92
CA LYS A 873 21.94 8.60 25.21
C LYS A 873 21.47 9.85 24.48
N ARG A 874 21.07 10.90 25.22
CA ARG A 874 21.07 12.25 24.67
C ARG A 874 22.50 12.54 24.22
N PHE A 875 22.78 12.31 22.94
CA PHE A 875 23.87 13.01 22.31
C PHE A 875 23.43 14.46 22.27
N VAL A 876 23.94 15.22 23.25
CA VAL A 876 24.03 16.66 23.17
C VAL A 876 24.77 16.93 21.86
N ASN A 877 24.07 17.54 20.90
CA ASN A 877 24.68 18.11 19.71
C ASN A 877 25.92 18.87 20.18
N ARG A 878 27.11 18.51 19.72
CA ARG A 878 28.34 19.24 20.09
C ARG A 878 28.42 20.65 19.46
N GLU A 879 27.28 21.18 19.02
CA GLU A 879 27.05 22.57 18.66
C GLU A 879 25.82 23.19 19.36
N THR A 880 25.28 22.61 20.43
CA THR A 880 24.33 23.35 21.27
C THR A 880 25.10 24.32 22.16
N PHE A 881 24.98 25.60 21.80
CA PHE A 881 25.06 26.76 22.67
C PHE A 881 24.70 26.42 24.13
N ASP A 882 25.49 26.88 25.08
CA ASP A 882 25.22 26.71 26.51
C ASP A 882 23.99 27.53 26.92
N LEU A 883 22.80 26.94 26.78
CA LEU A 883 21.51 27.56 27.09
C LEU A 883 21.04 27.27 28.53
N ASN A 884 21.94 26.78 29.39
CA ASN A 884 21.69 26.67 30.84
C ASN A 884 21.57 28.04 31.53
N GLU A 885 21.83 29.15 30.82
CA GLU A 885 21.72 30.51 31.35
C GLU A 885 20.29 31.11 31.29
N ILE A 886 19.33 30.47 30.61
CA ILE A 886 17.96 30.99 30.53
C ILE A 886 17.18 30.58 31.76
N SER A 887 16.97 31.53 32.68
CA SER A 887 16.11 31.34 33.85
C SER A 887 14.68 30.95 33.43
N LEU A 888 14.16 29.88 34.03
CA LEU A 888 12.76 29.46 33.95
C LEU A 888 11.90 30.12 35.04
N ASP A 889 12.44 31.10 35.77
CA ASP A 889 11.72 31.80 36.82
C ASP A 889 10.67 32.75 36.22
N HIS A 890 9.53 32.89 36.90
CA HIS A 890 8.42 33.77 36.50
C HIS A 890 7.82 33.47 35.11
N PRO A 891 7.32 32.24 34.86
CA PRO A 891 6.74 31.87 33.58
C PRO A 891 5.47 32.67 33.27
N LEU A 892 5.23 32.96 31.98
CA LEU A 892 3.95 33.46 31.51
C LEU A 892 2.93 32.32 31.45
N SER A 893 1.93 32.34 32.33
CA SER A 893 0.83 31.37 32.28
C SER A 893 -0.04 31.59 31.05
N LEU A 894 -0.20 30.56 30.22
CA LEU A 894 -1.09 30.61 29.07
C LEU A 894 -2.56 30.54 29.51
N LEU A 895 -3.45 31.21 28.77
CA LEU A 895 -4.89 31.05 28.93
C LEU A 895 -5.31 29.62 28.56
N ASP A 896 -6.09 29.01 29.45
CA ASP A 896 -6.48 27.60 29.35
C ASP A 896 -7.87 27.39 28.74
N THR A 897 -8.58 28.48 28.43
CA THR A 897 -9.86 28.46 27.72
C THR A 897 -9.65 28.23 26.23
N ALA A 898 -10.48 27.40 25.58
CA ALA A 898 -10.47 27.26 24.13
C ALA A 898 -10.60 28.64 23.45
N TRP A 899 -9.76 28.87 22.44
CA TRP A 899 -9.57 30.16 21.75
C TRP A 899 -9.05 31.32 22.63
N GLY A 900 -8.63 31.03 23.86
CA GLY A 900 -7.98 32.01 24.73
C GLY A 900 -6.66 32.46 24.13
N ARG A 901 -6.53 33.77 23.89
CA ARG A 901 -5.35 34.39 23.27
C ARG A 901 -4.42 34.98 24.33
N THR A 902 -3.19 34.46 24.39
CA THR A 902 -2.13 34.93 25.27
C THR A 902 -1.07 35.66 24.44
N PRO A 903 -0.99 37.00 24.50
CA PRO A 903 0.03 37.75 23.78
C PRO A 903 1.41 37.58 24.43
N LEU A 904 2.45 37.42 23.63
CA LEU A 904 3.84 37.45 24.09
C LEU A 904 4.41 38.87 23.99
N ASP A 905 4.94 39.41 25.09
CA ASP A 905 5.53 40.75 25.11
C ASP A 905 6.88 40.77 24.37
N LEU A 906 6.88 41.32 23.16
CA LEU A 906 8.08 41.44 22.32
C LEU A 906 9.16 42.36 22.92
N LYS A 907 8.81 43.25 23.85
CA LYS A 907 9.77 44.14 24.52
C LYS A 907 10.43 43.48 25.74
N LYS A 908 9.88 42.36 26.22
CA LYS A 908 10.34 41.64 27.42
C LYS A 908 10.41 40.12 27.20
N PRO A 909 11.22 39.63 26.24
CA PRO A 909 11.50 38.20 26.17
C PRO A 909 12.26 37.75 27.42
N THR A 910 12.09 36.49 27.81
CA THR A 910 12.91 35.86 28.86
C THR A 910 14.38 35.88 28.44
N TRP A 911 14.65 35.66 27.16
CA TRP A 911 16.00 35.76 26.61
C TRP A 911 15.97 36.12 25.12
N LYS A 912 17.00 36.82 24.66
CA LYS A 912 17.23 37.07 23.23
C LYS A 912 18.71 36.99 22.91
N SER A 913 19.05 36.51 21.72
CA SER A 913 20.40 36.60 21.18
C SER A 913 20.79 38.04 20.83
N GLU A 914 22.09 38.32 20.69
CA GLU A 914 22.61 39.61 20.18
C GLU A 914 22.10 39.95 18.77
N LYS A 915 21.71 38.91 18.02
CA LYS A 915 21.16 38.95 16.67
C LYS A 915 19.67 39.34 16.62
N VAL A 916 19.11 39.80 17.74
CA VAL A 916 17.74 40.31 17.87
C VAL A 916 17.76 41.76 18.36
N LEU A 917 17.20 42.65 17.55
CA LEU A 917 17.09 44.08 17.81
C LEU A 917 15.63 44.42 18.15
N ILE A 918 15.38 44.87 19.37
CA ILE A 918 14.06 45.36 19.82
C ILE A 918 13.97 46.84 19.47
N LYS A 919 12.95 47.23 18.70
CA LYS A 919 12.62 48.63 18.36
C LYS A 919 11.31 49.04 19.02
N ASP A 920 10.93 50.32 18.85
CA ASP A 920 9.74 50.87 19.51
C ASP A 920 8.43 50.24 19.05
N ASP A 921 8.35 49.78 17.79
CA ASP A 921 7.17 49.29 17.09
C ASP A 921 7.25 47.81 16.63
N HIS A 922 8.45 47.20 16.58
CA HIS A 922 8.65 45.79 16.21
C HIS A 922 9.99 45.24 16.70
N VAL A 923 10.21 43.93 16.51
CA VAL A 923 11.49 43.25 16.70
C VAL A 923 12.07 42.87 15.35
N SER A 924 13.33 43.21 15.09
CA SER A 924 14.06 42.82 13.89
C SER A 924 15.03 41.67 14.21
N MET A 925 15.01 40.63 13.40
CA MET A 925 15.86 39.45 13.54
C MET A 925 16.80 39.33 12.34
N VAL A 926 18.09 39.09 12.62
CA VAL A 926 19.07 38.68 11.59
C VAL A 926 19.25 37.16 11.60
N LYS A 927 19.92 36.56 10.61
CA LYS A 927 20.14 35.11 10.52
C LYS A 927 20.75 34.55 11.82
N ASP A 928 20.13 33.52 12.38
CA ASP A 928 20.34 32.90 13.69
C ASP A 928 19.93 33.77 14.89
N GLY A 929 19.15 34.82 14.66
CA GLY A 929 18.46 35.54 15.71
C GLY A 929 17.48 34.62 16.43
N ILE A 930 17.56 34.59 17.75
CA ILE A 930 16.67 33.80 18.60
C ILE A 930 16.01 34.72 19.63
N LEU A 931 14.69 34.61 19.74
CA LEU A 931 13.83 35.27 20.73
C LEU A 931 13.13 34.17 21.56
N SER A 932 13.23 34.19 22.89
CA SER A 932 12.72 33.10 23.75
C SER A 932 11.85 33.60 24.90
N TYR A 933 10.86 32.78 25.26
CA TYR A 933 9.91 33.00 26.33
C TYR A 933 9.80 31.77 27.22
N THR A 934 9.79 31.97 28.53
CA THR A 934 9.38 30.96 29.51
C THR A 934 7.87 31.04 29.67
N VAL A 935 7.18 29.95 29.30
CA VAL A 935 5.72 29.84 29.35
C VAL A 935 5.31 28.70 30.27
N GLU A 936 4.23 28.88 31.02
CA GLU A 936 3.60 27.81 31.78
C GLU A 936 2.38 27.32 31.00
N ILE A 937 2.47 26.09 30.51
CA ILE A 937 1.40 25.39 29.81
C ILE A 937 0.65 24.54 30.83
N LYS A 938 -0.64 24.83 31.03
CA LYS A 938 -1.46 24.15 32.05
C LYS A 938 -2.05 22.83 31.57
N THR A 939 -2.35 22.73 30.27
CA THR A 939 -2.98 21.55 29.68
C THR A 939 -2.26 21.14 28.41
N PHE A 940 -2.19 19.84 28.19
CA PHE A 940 -1.72 19.29 26.94
C PHE A 940 -2.72 19.67 25.85
N GLY A 941 -2.25 20.15 24.71
CA GLY A 941 -3.16 20.47 23.63
C GLY A 941 -2.53 21.10 22.42
N LYS A 942 -3.37 21.34 21.42
CA LYS A 942 -3.01 22.12 20.25
C LYS A 942 -3.05 23.60 20.61
N TYR A 943 -2.05 24.34 20.17
CA TYR A 943 -1.98 25.79 20.26
C TYR A 943 -1.73 26.36 18.88
N ILE A 944 -2.38 27.47 18.56
CA ILE A 944 -2.07 28.26 17.37
C ILE A 944 -1.08 29.34 17.81
N VAL A 945 0.07 29.38 17.16
CA VAL A 945 0.99 30.51 17.22
C VAL A 945 0.66 31.42 16.05
N GLU A 946 0.08 32.59 16.34
CA GLU A 946 -0.22 33.61 15.34
C GLU A 946 0.82 34.72 15.42
N LEU A 947 1.47 35.03 14.30
CA LEU A 947 2.49 36.08 14.19
C LEU A 947 2.04 37.16 13.21
N SER A 948 2.37 38.41 13.51
CA SER A 948 2.28 39.51 12.55
C SER A 948 3.69 39.92 12.13
N ILE A 949 4.03 39.69 10.86
CA ILE A 949 5.40 39.79 10.33
C ILE A 949 5.51 40.68 9.10
N ALA A 950 6.72 41.21 8.85
CA ALA A 950 7.11 41.94 7.65
C ALA A 950 8.59 41.67 7.31
N SER A 951 9.00 41.96 6.08
CA SER A 951 10.40 41.96 5.69
C SER A 951 10.68 43.03 4.65
N ASP A 952 11.83 43.70 4.77
CA ASP A 952 12.30 44.70 3.80
C ASP A 952 12.83 44.05 2.49
N ALA A 953 12.91 42.71 2.44
CA ALA A 953 13.33 41.96 1.26
C ALA A 953 12.23 41.93 0.17
N LEU A 954 12.64 41.79 -1.10
CA LEU A 954 11.73 41.73 -2.26
C LEU A 954 10.98 40.38 -2.33
N GLU A 955 9.83 40.36 -3.02
CA GLU A 955 8.84 39.26 -3.09
C GLU A 955 9.35 37.87 -3.53
N LEU A 956 10.61 37.75 -3.97
CA LEU A 956 11.25 36.49 -4.34
C LEU A 956 12.19 35.91 -3.26
N SER A 957 12.43 36.64 -2.18
CA SER A 957 13.31 36.19 -1.08
C SER A 957 12.61 35.14 -0.23
N GLN A 958 13.31 34.09 0.23
CA GLN A 958 12.76 33.12 1.20
C GLN A 958 13.34 33.37 2.58
N LEU A 959 12.47 33.51 3.58
CA LEU A 959 12.85 33.81 4.95
C LEU A 959 12.25 32.76 5.89
N PRO A 960 12.95 31.63 6.10
CA PRO A 960 12.51 30.60 7.02
C PRO A 960 12.68 31.02 8.48
N PHE A 961 11.71 30.61 9.30
CA PHE A 961 11.65 30.90 10.73
C PHE A 961 11.03 29.72 11.47
N SER A 962 11.71 29.23 12.51
CA SER A 962 11.25 28.09 13.30
C SER A 962 10.69 28.50 14.65
N ILE A 963 9.67 27.77 15.09
CA ILE A 963 9.13 27.76 16.44
C ILE A 963 9.70 26.52 17.12
N LEU A 964 10.35 26.69 18.27
CA LEU A 964 10.97 25.61 19.03
C LEU A 964 10.40 25.56 20.45
N CYS A 965 10.30 24.37 21.02
CA CYS A 965 10.06 24.17 22.44
C CYS A 965 11.18 23.29 23.00
N GLU A 966 11.90 23.78 24.00
CA GLU A 966 13.06 23.07 24.61
C GLU A 966 14.05 22.53 23.56
N ASP A 967 14.37 23.37 22.57
CA ASP A 967 15.27 23.09 21.43
C ASP A 967 14.74 22.10 20.38
N VAL A 968 13.52 21.60 20.54
CA VAL A 968 12.82 20.81 19.53
C VAL A 968 12.06 21.74 18.59
N VAL A 969 12.32 21.66 17.29
CA VAL A 969 11.55 22.41 16.28
C VAL A 969 10.13 21.85 16.22
N LEU A 970 9.15 22.66 16.62
CA LEU A 970 7.73 22.33 16.56
C LEU A 970 7.12 22.63 15.19
N SER A 971 7.61 23.68 14.54
CA SER A 971 7.15 24.10 13.21
C SER A 971 8.15 25.04 12.57
N THR A 972 8.20 25.07 11.24
CA THR A 972 8.96 26.06 10.48
C THR A 972 8.04 26.73 9.47
N LEU A 973 7.96 28.05 9.53
CA LEU A 973 7.24 28.90 8.61
C LEU A 973 8.21 29.53 7.63
N THR A 974 7.87 29.55 6.35
CA THR A 974 8.65 30.26 5.32
C THR A 974 7.81 31.37 4.74
N THR A 975 8.25 32.62 4.91
CA THR A 975 7.64 33.77 4.24
C THR A 975 8.46 34.19 3.04
N ARG A 976 7.79 34.76 2.03
CA ARG A 976 8.47 35.53 1.00
C ARG A 976 8.83 36.93 1.54
N GLY A 977 9.76 37.64 0.90
CA GLY A 977 9.98 39.07 1.19
C GLY A 977 8.70 39.88 0.99
N THR A 978 8.41 40.87 1.85
CA THR A 978 7.14 41.60 1.79
C THR A 978 7.26 43.07 1.38
N GLY A 979 8.47 43.52 1.03
CA GLY A 979 8.74 44.92 0.72
C GLY A 979 8.29 45.89 1.83
N GLY A 980 8.39 45.46 3.09
CA GLY A 980 8.00 46.22 4.28
C GLY A 980 6.51 46.14 4.66
N LYS A 981 5.67 45.41 3.91
CA LYS A 981 4.24 45.24 4.24
C LYS A 981 4.05 44.21 5.36
N TRP A 982 3.18 44.55 6.31
CA TRP A 982 2.81 43.66 7.40
C TRP A 982 1.63 42.74 7.03
N PHE A 983 1.70 41.48 7.43
CA PHE A 983 0.61 40.52 7.32
C PHE A 983 0.66 39.51 8.48
N ASP A 984 -0.44 38.79 8.68
CA ASP A 984 -0.56 37.81 9.76
C ASP A 984 -0.39 36.38 9.19
N ILE A 985 0.36 35.55 9.91
CA ILE A 985 0.59 34.13 9.60
C ILE A 985 0.37 33.30 10.87
N ALA A 986 -0.07 32.06 10.73
CA ALA A 986 -0.32 31.19 11.87
C ALA A 986 0.30 29.80 11.66
N SER A 987 0.68 29.15 12.75
CA SER A 987 1.08 27.75 12.77
C SER A 987 0.42 27.02 13.94
N GLN A 988 0.07 25.76 13.73
CA GLN A 988 -0.39 24.89 14.82
C GLN A 988 0.81 24.15 15.41
N VAL A 989 0.91 24.16 16.73
CA VAL A 989 1.92 23.44 17.51
C VAL A 989 1.24 22.64 18.62
N ILE A 990 1.85 21.55 19.04
CA ILE A 990 1.41 20.77 20.20
C ILE A 990 2.32 21.11 21.36
N LEU A 991 1.74 21.48 22.50
CA LEU A 991 2.48 21.84 23.71
C LEU A 991 2.08 20.92 24.85
N GLU A 992 3.08 20.42 25.58
CA GLU A 992 2.90 19.59 26.77
C GLU A 992 2.82 20.44 28.04
N PRO A 993 2.09 19.99 29.08
CA PRO A 993 2.03 20.68 30.36
C PRO A 993 3.40 20.88 30.98
N GLY A 994 3.56 22.00 31.68
CA GLY A 994 4.77 22.34 32.42
C GLY A 994 5.30 23.72 32.08
N ILE A 995 6.38 24.09 32.76
CA ILE A 995 7.13 25.31 32.47
C ILE A 995 8.11 24.98 31.35
N LYS A 996 7.93 25.61 30.20
CA LYS A 996 8.67 25.32 28.96
C LYS A 996 9.32 26.58 28.41
N ARG A 997 10.41 26.40 27.66
CA ARG A 997 11.02 27.46 26.85
C ARG A 997 10.48 27.38 25.43
N LEU A 998 9.71 28.38 25.02
CA LEU A 998 9.27 28.56 23.65
C LEU A 998 10.17 29.59 22.95
N SER A 999 10.84 29.16 21.88
CA SER A 999 11.83 29.95 21.15
C SER A 999 11.43 30.15 19.69
N PHE A 1000 11.85 31.28 19.15
CA PHE A 1000 11.56 31.75 17.81
C PHE A 1000 12.90 32.04 17.13
N LYS A 1001 13.27 31.24 16.13
CA LYS A 1001 14.58 31.32 15.46
C LYS A 1001 14.44 31.74 14.01
N ALA A 1002 15.11 32.82 13.62
CA ALA A 1002 15.21 33.24 12.24
C ALA A 1002 16.39 32.53 11.54
N HIS A 1003 16.15 31.91 10.39
CA HIS A 1003 17.20 31.24 9.60
C HIS A 1003 17.75 32.11 8.47
N ALA A 1004 17.13 33.28 8.26
CA ALA A 1004 17.58 34.31 7.33
C ALA A 1004 17.45 35.70 7.95
N SER A 1005 18.18 36.67 7.41
CA SER A 1005 18.16 38.05 7.90
C SER A 1005 16.98 38.84 7.33
N GLY A 1006 16.46 39.79 8.09
CA GLY A 1006 15.48 40.77 7.61
C GLY A 1006 14.03 40.42 7.93
N LEU A 1007 13.79 39.55 8.90
CA LEU A 1007 12.45 39.29 9.45
C LEU A 1007 12.12 40.30 10.55
N ASN A 1008 10.99 40.98 10.42
CA ASN A 1008 10.43 41.89 11.41
C ASN A 1008 9.15 41.28 12.00
N ILE A 1009 9.00 41.30 13.32
CA ILE A 1009 7.85 40.75 14.05
C ILE A 1009 7.24 41.84 14.92
N LYS A 1010 5.94 42.13 14.76
CA LYS A 1010 5.21 43.12 15.58
C LYS A 1010 4.24 42.52 16.60
N ARG A 1011 3.84 41.26 16.42
CA ARG A 1011 2.94 40.55 17.34
C ARG A 1011 3.22 39.05 17.32
N ILE A 1012 3.16 38.41 18.49
CA ILE A 1012 3.07 36.96 18.64
C ILE A 1012 1.99 36.66 19.66
N ASP A 1013 1.03 35.83 19.27
CA ASP A 1013 -0.07 35.37 20.12
C ASP A 1013 -0.09 33.85 20.18
N LEU A 1014 -0.23 33.31 21.39
CA LEU A 1014 -0.49 31.89 21.64
C LEU A 1014 -1.97 31.70 21.94
N ILE A 1015 -2.66 30.96 21.07
CA ILE A 1015 -4.10 30.74 21.16
C ILE A 1015 -4.31 29.26 21.45
N LYS A 1016 -4.93 28.91 22.58
CA LYS A 1016 -5.27 27.51 22.85
C LYS A 1016 -6.33 27.06 21.84
N HIS A 1017 -6.04 26.03 21.06
CA HIS A 1017 -6.99 25.39 20.17
C HIS A 1017 -7.77 24.31 20.94
N GLN A 1018 -8.99 23.98 20.49
CA GLN A 1018 -9.91 23.07 21.20
C GLN A 1018 -9.26 21.78 21.70
#